data_AF-A0A3Q3BVV0-F1
#
_entry.id   AF-A0A3Q3BVV0-F1
#
_cell.length_a   1.000
_cell.length_b   1.000
_cell.length_c   1.000
_cell.angle_alpha   90.00
_cell.angle_beta   90.00
_cell.angle_gamma   90.00
#
_symmetry.space_group_name_H-M   'P 1'
#
loop_
_entity.id
_entity.type
_entity.pdbx_description
1 polymer ?
#
loop_
_entity_poly.entity_id
_entity_poly.type
_entity_poly.pdbx_seq_one_letter_code
_entity_poly.pdbx_strand_id
1 'polypeptide(L)'
;MQAAPAAAAAALTALSVLLTLDCLSAHRPPNNQIQQQTDETAQKKKNQPHIVFILTDDQGFNDIGYHNPTIKTPTLDKLAAEGVKLENYYVQPICTPSRSQLITGRYQIHTGLQHSIIRPRQPSCLPSHMDTLPERLREAGYATHMVGKWHLGFYRKACLPTRKGFDTFFGSLTGSVDYYSYESCDGKDLCGYDLHDDEGVAWGHEGKYSTTLFTQRARKILESHDPAERPLFLLLSFQAVHTPLNPPESYIYPFRDMVNVPRRNFAGMVSTVDEAVRNVTYALRKYGYYRNSVIIYSTDNGAQPFTGGNNWPLRGRKGTYWEGGVRGVGFVHSPLLRRRRRVSKALMHITDWFPTLVGLAGGNISQSQGLDGFDVWPAISEGRESPRKEILHNIDPLHKSPIEKKNQDEENWVKTLKTKVLKKVKKKKKVLKKPPKQKLAFKTKTTKKPQTFSHHASKPKSKPLFKKKLKPRLKSKPPPKAKKTKAHTWDRPLPNHRPHPKIGGTSSGSGTSRPKSPPPIQTRLKTKFRRTTSQNQNLSQSSRPKSKTLKLHSKSKSKRTFFPYQNRSQPGIPLIKSHPTLQFGLESLQPVWDTSVQAAIRVGDWKLLTGDPGHGDWVPPQMLPTSLPGRWWNLERSILYQKSSVHKNIWLFNITGDPYERHDLADQRPDVVQQLLARLAYYNQTAVPVYFPPDDPRANPSQHRGAWVPWVEEEEDEEGKYQGVYKKSNNKMKKKKKKKCMLCNLQSFFLKMSEGTVSSRI
;
A
#
# COMPACT_ATOMS: atom_id res chain seq x y z
N MET A 1 -51.18 -41.26 77.37
CA MET A 1 -52.12 -42.42 77.39
C MET A 1 -51.76 -43.35 76.24
N GLN A 2 -52.33 -44.57 76.20
CA GLN A 2 -51.87 -45.74 75.41
C GLN A 2 -51.62 -45.49 73.89
N ALA A 3 -50.70 -46.18 73.19
CA ALA A 3 -49.56 -47.00 73.62
C ALA A 3 -48.52 -47.27 72.48
N ALA A 4 -47.27 -47.44 72.93
CA ALA A 4 -46.02 -48.02 72.38
C ALA A 4 -46.06 -49.14 71.27
N PRO A 5 -44.90 -49.64 70.74
CA PRO A 5 -43.48 -49.21 70.87
C PRO A 5 -42.59 -49.32 69.59
N ALA A 6 -41.25 -49.24 69.79
CA ALA A 6 -40.07 -49.63 68.97
C ALA A 6 -39.43 -48.53 68.07
N ALA A 7 -38.19 -48.03 68.23
CA ALA A 7 -36.88 -48.46 68.81
C ALA A 7 -35.96 -49.24 67.84
N ALA A 8 -34.61 -49.08 67.84
CA ALA A 8 -33.73 -48.01 68.34
C ALA A 8 -32.29 -48.09 67.75
N ALA A 9 -31.59 -46.95 67.75
CA ALA A 9 -30.13 -46.67 67.71
C ALA A 9 -29.08 -47.69 67.17
N ALA A 10 -28.29 -47.18 66.21
CA ALA A 10 -26.80 -47.15 66.17
C ALA A 10 -25.93 -48.41 65.93
N ALA A 11 -25.33 -48.43 64.72
CA ALA A 11 -23.90 -48.60 64.41
C ALA A 11 -23.05 -49.75 65.00
N LEU A 12 -22.49 -50.59 64.10
CA LEU A 12 -21.03 -50.72 63.92
C LEU A 12 -20.68 -51.39 62.57
N THR A 13 -19.41 -51.34 62.15
CA THR A 13 -18.93 -51.67 60.79
C THR A 13 -18.10 -52.95 60.72
N ALA A 14 -18.34 -53.80 59.72
CA ALA A 14 -17.40 -54.85 59.30
C ALA A 14 -17.53 -55.19 57.80
N LEU A 15 -16.45 -55.80 57.29
CA LEU A 15 -16.19 -56.33 55.94
C LEU A 15 -17.26 -57.33 55.42
N SER A 16 -17.38 -57.65 54.12
CA SER A 16 -16.90 -57.02 52.86
C SER A 16 -17.41 -57.80 51.63
N VAL A 17 -17.75 -57.09 50.54
CA VAL A 17 -17.56 -57.51 49.13
C VAL A 17 -18.07 -58.93 48.71
N LEU A 18 -19.24 -58.99 48.03
CA LEU A 18 -19.42 -59.59 46.68
C LEU A 18 -20.92 -59.58 46.20
N LEU A 19 -21.12 -59.11 44.95
CA LEU A 19 -22.11 -59.52 43.92
C LEU A 19 -23.65 -59.43 44.13
N THR A 20 -24.28 -58.61 43.25
CA THR A 20 -25.51 -58.85 42.42
C THR A 20 -26.85 -59.26 43.08
N LEU A 21 -28.05 -58.76 42.72
CA LEU A 21 -28.56 -57.88 41.65
C LEU A 21 -29.46 -56.79 42.29
N ASP A 22 -29.53 -55.53 41.85
CA ASP A 22 -29.88 -54.96 40.52
C ASP A 22 -31.40 -54.91 40.21
N CYS A 23 -32.02 -53.76 40.49
CA CYS A 23 -33.11 -53.17 39.69
C CYS A 23 -33.40 -51.71 40.10
N LEU A 24 -33.93 -50.90 39.15
CA LEU A 24 -34.32 -49.49 39.28
C LEU A 24 -33.20 -48.42 39.27
N SER A 25 -32.52 -48.28 38.13
CA SER A 25 -32.02 -46.98 37.67
C SER A 25 -32.28 -46.80 36.17
N ALA A 26 -33.19 -45.91 35.80
CA ALA A 26 -33.60 -45.70 34.41
C ALA A 26 -32.54 -44.93 33.60
N HIS A 27 -32.45 -45.24 32.30
CA HIS A 27 -31.38 -44.72 31.43
C HIS A 27 -31.30 -43.19 31.38
N ARG A 28 -30.08 -42.68 31.56
CA ARG A 28 -29.66 -41.34 31.11
C ARG A 28 -28.54 -41.53 30.09
N PRO A 29 -28.65 -41.05 28.84
CA PRO A 29 -27.61 -41.26 27.84
C PRO A 29 -26.30 -40.55 28.23
N PRO A 30 -25.13 -41.09 27.90
CA PRO A 30 -23.85 -40.57 28.36
C PRO A 30 -23.53 -39.21 27.71
N ASN A 31 -23.22 -38.21 28.54
CA ASN A 31 -23.01 -36.81 28.13
C ASN A 31 -21.69 -36.57 27.35
N ASN A 32 -20.98 -37.64 26.97
CA ASN A 32 -19.62 -37.60 26.42
C ASN A 32 -19.51 -36.76 25.14
N GLN A 33 -20.52 -36.77 24.26
CA GLN A 33 -20.44 -36.01 23.00
C GLN A 33 -20.40 -34.50 23.23
N ILE A 34 -21.26 -33.97 24.12
CA ILE A 34 -21.25 -32.55 24.47
C ILE A 34 -19.92 -32.19 25.13
N GLN A 35 -19.45 -33.01 26.07
CA GLN A 35 -18.24 -32.73 26.84
C GLN A 35 -16.98 -32.79 25.97
N GLN A 36 -16.85 -33.80 25.09
CA GLN A 36 -15.78 -33.87 24.08
C GLN A 36 -15.85 -32.70 23.10
N GLN A 37 -17.04 -32.28 22.66
CA GLN A 37 -17.19 -31.15 21.74
C GLN A 37 -16.86 -29.81 22.41
N THR A 38 -17.12 -29.64 23.72
CA THR A 38 -16.64 -28.49 24.49
C THR A 38 -15.13 -28.52 24.72
N ASP A 39 -14.53 -29.67 25.03
CA ASP A 39 -13.08 -29.79 25.21
C ASP A 39 -12.33 -29.58 23.88
N GLU A 40 -12.80 -30.16 22.77
CA GLU A 40 -12.23 -29.90 21.45
C GLU A 40 -12.33 -28.43 21.06
N THR A 41 -13.48 -27.76 21.27
CA THR A 41 -13.61 -26.34 20.93
C THR A 41 -12.80 -25.42 21.85
N ALA A 42 -12.69 -25.74 23.15
CA ALA A 42 -11.80 -25.04 24.08
C ALA A 42 -10.33 -25.23 23.70
N GLN A 43 -9.90 -26.45 23.38
CA GLN A 43 -8.53 -26.77 22.98
C GLN A 43 -8.19 -26.22 21.58
N LYS A 44 -9.17 -26.11 20.69
CA LYS A 44 -9.04 -25.45 19.37
C LYS A 44 -8.87 -23.94 19.51
N LYS A 45 -9.62 -23.27 20.41
CA LYS A 45 -9.38 -21.86 20.79
C LYS A 45 -7.97 -21.68 21.36
N LYS A 46 -7.53 -22.58 22.25
CA LYS A 46 -6.19 -22.57 22.88
C LYS A 46 -5.02 -22.69 21.90
N ASN A 47 -5.27 -23.04 20.64
CA ASN A 47 -4.28 -23.20 19.56
C ASN A 47 -4.37 -22.10 18.48
N GLN A 48 -5.28 -21.10 18.61
CA GLN A 48 -5.36 -19.97 17.68
C GLN A 48 -4.09 -19.09 17.78
N PRO A 49 -3.42 -18.73 16.68
CA PRO A 49 -2.20 -17.91 16.72
C PRO A 49 -2.51 -16.41 16.81
N HIS A 50 -1.68 -15.64 17.52
CA HIS A 50 -1.70 -14.18 17.36
C HIS A 50 -1.17 -13.82 15.95
N ILE A 51 -1.79 -12.86 15.29
CA ILE A 51 -1.46 -12.43 13.92
C ILE A 51 -0.94 -11.00 13.99
N VAL A 52 0.30 -10.77 13.59
CA VAL A 52 0.90 -9.44 13.49
C VAL A 52 1.24 -9.17 12.04
N PHE A 53 0.43 -8.35 11.38
CA PHE A 53 0.63 -7.97 9.98
C PHE A 53 1.29 -6.59 9.92
N ILE A 54 2.51 -6.53 9.40
CA ILE A 54 3.30 -5.31 9.26
C ILE A 54 3.28 -4.90 7.78
N LEU A 55 2.65 -3.78 7.48
CA LEU A 55 2.52 -3.24 6.13
C LEU A 55 3.34 -1.95 6.02
N THR A 56 4.26 -1.87 5.06
CA THR A 56 4.98 -0.65 4.69
C THR A 56 4.45 -0.01 3.41
N ASP A 57 4.73 1.27 3.24
CA ASP A 57 4.26 2.12 2.15
C ASP A 57 5.43 2.45 1.21
N ASP A 58 5.28 2.31 -0.11
CA ASP A 58 6.31 2.64 -1.12
C ASP A 58 7.69 1.95 -0.97
N GLN A 59 7.79 0.84 -0.22
CA GLN A 59 9.05 0.12 -0.05
C GLN A 59 9.33 -0.79 -1.26
N GLY A 60 10.35 -0.44 -2.03
CA GLY A 60 10.66 -1.12 -3.28
C GLY A 60 11.36 -2.46 -3.11
N PHE A 61 11.37 -3.24 -4.20
CA PHE A 61 11.98 -4.56 -4.22
C PHE A 61 13.46 -4.57 -3.81
N ASN A 62 14.16 -3.45 -4.02
CA ASN A 62 15.59 -3.29 -3.73
C ASN A 62 15.86 -2.46 -2.45
N ASP A 63 14.86 -2.35 -1.57
CA ASP A 63 14.84 -1.48 -0.39
C ASP A 63 14.83 -2.28 0.93
N ILE A 64 15.42 -3.47 0.89
CA ILE A 64 15.64 -4.35 2.04
C ILE A 64 17.04 -4.99 1.93
N GLY A 65 17.73 -5.14 3.06
CA GLY A 65 19.15 -5.49 3.12
C GLY A 65 19.49 -6.82 2.47
N TYR A 66 18.59 -7.80 2.55
CA TYR A 66 18.78 -9.10 1.89
C TYR A 66 18.64 -9.09 0.35
N HIS A 67 18.17 -7.99 -0.25
CA HIS A 67 18.31 -7.71 -1.69
C HIS A 67 19.41 -6.68 -1.97
N ASN A 68 19.62 -5.74 -1.05
CA ASN A 68 20.52 -4.62 -1.22
C ASN A 68 21.26 -4.28 0.08
N PRO A 69 22.48 -4.81 0.31
CA PRO A 69 23.22 -4.59 1.56
C PRO A 69 23.70 -3.15 1.77
N THR A 70 23.43 -2.22 0.84
CA THR A 70 23.60 -0.78 1.09
C THR A 70 22.50 -0.21 1.99
N ILE A 71 21.31 -0.81 2.00
CA ILE A 71 20.20 -0.51 2.92
C ILE A 71 20.37 -1.35 4.20
N LYS A 72 20.10 -0.75 5.38
CA LYS A 72 20.38 -1.39 6.68
C LYS A 72 19.09 -1.80 7.38
N THR A 73 18.75 -3.08 7.23
CA THR A 73 17.57 -3.72 7.86
C THR A 73 17.93 -5.03 8.58
N PRO A 74 18.87 -5.01 9.55
CA PRO A 74 19.36 -6.22 10.19
C PRO A 74 18.27 -7.03 10.93
N THR A 75 17.20 -6.39 11.40
CA THR A 75 16.07 -7.07 12.05
C THR A 75 15.18 -7.74 11.02
N LEU A 76 14.79 -7.03 9.95
CA LEU A 76 13.98 -7.60 8.87
C LEU A 76 14.72 -8.73 8.16
N ASP A 77 16.01 -8.54 7.86
CA ASP A 77 16.88 -9.53 7.23
C ASP A 77 16.96 -10.81 8.08
N LYS A 78 17.08 -10.66 9.41
CA LYS A 78 17.08 -11.78 10.35
C LYS A 78 15.73 -12.50 10.39
N LEU A 79 14.62 -11.77 10.53
CA LEU A 79 13.28 -12.38 10.58
C LEU A 79 12.97 -13.13 9.28
N ALA A 80 13.33 -12.55 8.13
CA ALA A 80 13.19 -13.14 6.81
C ALA A 80 14.10 -14.37 6.61
N ALA A 81 15.33 -14.35 7.14
CA ALA A 81 16.26 -15.48 7.08
C ALA A 81 15.88 -16.62 8.04
N GLU A 82 15.25 -16.32 9.18
CA GLU A 82 14.74 -17.32 10.13
C GLU A 82 13.36 -17.88 9.72
N GLY A 83 12.62 -17.17 8.85
CA GLY A 83 11.28 -17.50 8.39
C GLY A 83 11.21 -18.02 6.94
N VAL A 84 10.28 -17.48 6.16
CA VAL A 84 10.05 -17.79 4.74
C VAL A 84 10.00 -16.48 3.94
N LYS A 85 10.90 -16.31 2.97
CA LYS A 85 10.88 -15.18 2.02
C LYS A 85 9.90 -15.44 0.87
N LEU A 86 9.19 -14.41 0.41
CA LEU A 86 8.15 -14.53 -0.62
C LEU A 86 8.61 -13.87 -1.93
N GLU A 87 9.31 -14.63 -2.78
CA GLU A 87 9.97 -14.09 -4.00
C GLU A 87 9.09 -14.11 -5.26
N ASN A 88 7.86 -14.62 -5.14
CA ASN A 88 6.85 -14.68 -6.20
C ASN A 88 5.50 -14.15 -5.69
N TYR A 89 5.57 -13.08 -4.87
CA TYR A 89 4.46 -12.45 -4.18
C TYR A 89 4.10 -11.10 -4.79
N TYR A 90 2.79 -10.86 -4.91
CA TYR A 90 2.24 -9.72 -5.64
C TYR A 90 1.25 -8.91 -4.81
N VAL A 91 1.27 -7.61 -5.09
CA VAL A 91 0.46 -6.56 -4.52
C VAL A 91 -0.07 -5.69 -5.67
N GLN A 92 -0.96 -4.74 -5.39
CA GLN A 92 -1.38 -3.74 -6.35
C GLN A 92 -0.33 -2.61 -6.48
N PRO A 93 -0.32 -1.84 -7.59
CA PRO A 93 0.73 -0.87 -7.85
C PRO A 93 0.57 0.47 -7.09
N ILE A 94 -0.49 0.63 -6.29
CA ILE A 94 -0.81 1.83 -5.50
C ILE A 94 -1.56 1.46 -4.20
N CYS A 95 -1.52 2.35 -3.21
CA CYS A 95 -1.92 2.07 -1.84
C CYS A 95 -3.38 1.61 -1.63
N THR A 96 -4.39 2.38 -2.07
CA THR A 96 -5.82 2.10 -1.78
C THR A 96 -6.28 0.76 -2.36
N PRO A 97 -6.08 0.48 -3.66
CA PRO A 97 -5.99 -0.87 -4.22
C PRO A 97 -5.45 -1.94 -3.27
N SER A 98 -4.15 -1.97 -2.96
CA SER A 98 -3.57 -3.04 -2.13
C SER A 98 -4.24 -3.19 -0.76
N ARG A 99 -4.52 -2.07 -0.10
CA ARG A 99 -5.15 -2.06 1.23
C ARG A 99 -6.59 -2.60 1.16
N SER A 100 -7.34 -2.29 0.11
CA SER A 100 -8.71 -2.81 -0.08
C SER A 100 -8.72 -4.31 -0.33
N GLN A 101 -7.74 -4.80 -1.10
CA GLN A 101 -7.59 -6.21 -1.44
C GLN A 101 -7.06 -7.06 -0.26
N LEU A 102 -6.19 -6.49 0.58
CA LEU A 102 -5.79 -7.06 1.86
C LEU A 102 -6.98 -7.20 2.83
N ILE A 103 -7.80 -6.16 2.94
CA ILE A 103 -8.90 -6.10 3.90
C ILE A 103 -10.12 -6.92 3.44
N THR A 104 -10.37 -7.11 2.15
CA THR A 104 -11.56 -7.86 1.65
C THR A 104 -11.25 -9.22 1.01
N GLY A 105 -10.01 -9.52 0.66
CA GLY A 105 -9.66 -10.73 -0.10
C GLY A 105 -10.18 -10.76 -1.54
N ARG A 106 -10.67 -9.64 -2.08
CA ARG A 106 -11.25 -9.49 -3.42
C ARG A 106 -10.39 -8.60 -4.30
N TYR A 107 -10.49 -8.74 -5.62
CA TYR A 107 -9.92 -7.78 -6.56
C TYR A 107 -10.76 -6.50 -6.59
N GLN A 108 -10.09 -5.37 -6.86
CA GLN A 108 -10.75 -4.07 -7.03
C GLN A 108 -11.74 -4.00 -8.19
N ILE A 109 -11.70 -4.96 -9.12
CA ILE A 109 -12.75 -5.10 -10.15
C ILE A 109 -14.12 -5.45 -9.55
N HIS A 110 -14.18 -5.97 -8.32
CA HIS A 110 -15.44 -6.21 -7.60
C HIS A 110 -15.76 -5.11 -6.58
N THR A 111 -14.75 -4.39 -6.07
CA THR A 111 -14.95 -3.30 -5.08
C THR A 111 -15.27 -1.94 -5.69
N GLY A 112 -15.08 -1.76 -7.01
CA GLY A 112 -15.27 -0.48 -7.70
C GLY A 112 -14.07 0.48 -7.57
N LEU A 113 -12.96 0.04 -6.97
CA LEU A 113 -11.76 0.84 -6.70
C LEU A 113 -10.66 0.66 -7.76
N GLN A 114 -11.02 0.39 -9.03
CA GLN A 114 -10.04 0.12 -10.10
C GLN A 114 -9.19 1.32 -10.50
N HIS A 115 -9.69 2.54 -10.32
CA HIS A 115 -9.05 3.76 -10.78
C HIS A 115 -8.50 4.59 -9.63
N SER A 116 -7.19 4.89 -9.68
CA SER A 116 -6.52 5.79 -8.72
C SER A 116 -6.62 5.30 -7.25
N ILE A 117 -6.32 6.19 -6.31
CA ILE A 117 -6.59 6.09 -4.87
C ILE A 117 -7.83 6.90 -4.50
N ILE A 118 -8.41 6.63 -3.32
CA ILE A 118 -9.41 7.51 -2.71
C ILE A 118 -8.71 8.75 -2.16
N ARG A 119 -9.11 9.94 -2.64
CA ARG A 119 -8.59 11.22 -2.14
C ARG A 119 -9.32 11.71 -0.88
N PRO A 120 -8.71 12.58 -0.05
CA PRO A 120 -9.31 13.06 1.19
C PRO A 120 -10.71 13.68 1.04
N ARG A 121 -11.00 14.32 -0.10
CA ARG A 121 -12.32 14.94 -0.38
C ARG A 121 -13.33 14.06 -1.12
N GLN A 122 -12.99 12.84 -1.53
CA GLN A 122 -13.93 12.03 -2.32
C GLN A 122 -14.94 11.31 -1.41
N PRO A 123 -16.26 11.38 -1.69
CA PRO A 123 -17.28 10.61 -0.99
C PRO A 123 -17.27 9.14 -1.46
N SER A 124 -16.17 8.46 -1.15
CA SER A 124 -15.89 7.07 -1.50
C SER A 124 -15.15 6.38 -0.36
N CYS A 125 -15.50 5.12 -0.12
CA CYS A 125 -14.81 4.25 0.82
C CYS A 125 -15.03 2.78 0.45
N LEU A 126 -14.43 1.87 1.22
CA LEU A 126 -14.66 0.42 1.05
C LEU A 126 -16.16 0.09 1.17
N PRO A 127 -16.77 -0.62 0.20
CA PRO A 127 -18.22 -0.88 0.19
C PRO A 127 -18.77 -1.46 1.51
N SER A 128 -19.98 -1.06 1.88
CA SER A 128 -20.66 -1.49 3.11
C SER A 128 -20.94 -2.99 3.14
N HIS A 129 -21.47 -3.54 2.04
CA HIS A 129 -21.88 -4.94 1.89
C HIS A 129 -20.74 -5.98 1.80
N MET A 130 -19.48 -5.57 2.01
CA MET A 130 -18.31 -6.44 1.87
C MET A 130 -17.69 -6.74 3.23
N ASP A 131 -17.60 -8.04 3.55
CA ASP A 131 -16.84 -8.55 4.69
C ASP A 131 -15.41 -8.00 4.72
N THR A 132 -14.95 -7.67 5.92
CA THR A 132 -13.54 -7.36 6.17
C THR A 132 -12.85 -8.48 6.97
N LEU A 133 -11.54 -8.61 6.74
CA LEU A 133 -10.67 -9.50 7.50
C LEU A 133 -10.79 -9.30 9.02
N PRO A 134 -10.70 -8.09 9.59
CA PRO A 134 -10.90 -7.88 11.03
C PRO A 134 -12.31 -8.24 11.52
N GLU A 135 -13.40 -8.00 10.76
CA GLU A 135 -14.73 -8.50 11.15
C GLU A 135 -14.72 -10.02 11.34
N ARG A 136 -14.19 -10.76 10.36
CA ARG A 136 -14.18 -12.23 10.40
C ARG A 136 -13.16 -12.83 11.37
N LEU A 137 -12.11 -12.08 11.72
CA LEU A 137 -11.21 -12.44 12.83
C LEU A 137 -11.86 -12.18 14.20
N ARG A 138 -12.60 -11.08 14.35
CA ARG A 138 -13.37 -10.76 15.57
C ARG A 138 -14.49 -11.77 15.82
N GLU A 139 -15.20 -12.19 14.78
CA GLU A 139 -16.15 -13.31 14.83
C GLU A 139 -15.46 -14.63 15.25
N ALA A 140 -14.21 -14.86 14.85
CA ALA A 140 -13.38 -15.97 15.30
C ALA A 140 -12.80 -15.78 16.73
N GLY A 141 -13.15 -14.69 17.43
CA GLY A 141 -12.77 -14.43 18.83
C GLY A 141 -11.49 -13.60 19.02
N TYR A 142 -10.96 -12.95 17.99
CA TYR A 142 -9.75 -12.14 18.10
C TYR A 142 -10.02 -10.75 18.66
N ALA A 143 -9.09 -10.24 19.48
CA ALA A 143 -8.92 -8.80 19.69
C ALA A 143 -8.33 -8.17 18.42
N THR A 144 -8.94 -7.13 17.87
CA THR A 144 -8.54 -6.56 16.58
C THR A 144 -8.08 -5.11 16.70
N HIS A 145 -6.84 -4.84 16.29
CA HIS A 145 -6.22 -3.54 16.44
C HIS A 145 -5.57 -3.08 15.13
N MET A 146 -5.80 -1.82 14.76
CA MET A 146 -5.10 -1.17 13.65
C MET A 146 -4.29 0.02 14.15
N VAL A 147 -3.03 0.11 13.71
CA VAL A 147 -2.16 1.25 14.01
C VAL A 147 -1.52 1.76 12.71
N GLY A 148 -1.71 3.05 12.40
CA GLY A 148 -1.15 3.73 11.23
C GLY A 148 -2.17 4.02 10.11
N LYS A 149 -1.74 3.97 8.85
CA LYS A 149 -2.47 4.49 7.68
C LYS A 149 -3.63 3.58 7.23
N TRP A 150 -4.86 4.11 7.24
CA TRP A 150 -6.07 3.46 6.72
C TRP A 150 -6.17 3.57 5.20
N HIS A 151 -6.49 4.77 4.68
CA HIS A 151 -6.56 5.08 3.25
C HIS A 151 -7.61 4.27 2.43
N LEU A 152 -8.66 3.77 3.09
CA LEU A 152 -9.82 3.13 2.45
C LEU A 152 -11.10 3.99 2.51
N GLY A 153 -10.92 5.32 2.66
CA GLY A 153 -12.00 6.29 2.74
C GLY A 153 -12.57 6.48 4.15
N PHE A 154 -13.13 7.66 4.41
CA PHE A 154 -13.58 8.06 5.74
C PHE A 154 -14.75 9.07 5.73
N TYR A 155 -15.41 9.29 4.57
CA TYR A 155 -16.40 10.37 4.41
C TYR A 155 -17.64 10.23 5.31
N ARG A 156 -17.94 9.01 5.77
CA ARG A 156 -18.95 8.63 6.77
C ARG A 156 -18.31 7.82 7.89
N LYS A 157 -18.93 7.78 9.08
CA LYS A 157 -18.46 6.95 10.20
C LYS A 157 -18.39 5.46 9.83
N ALA A 158 -19.38 4.94 9.10
CA ALA A 158 -19.38 3.58 8.54
C ALA A 158 -18.16 3.21 7.65
N CYS A 159 -17.33 4.18 7.24
CA CYS A 159 -16.07 3.96 6.51
C CYS A 159 -14.83 3.87 7.42
N LEU A 160 -14.94 4.22 8.71
CA LEU A 160 -13.81 4.23 9.65
C LEU A 160 -13.36 2.80 10.01
N PRO A 161 -12.08 2.60 10.41
CA PRO A 161 -11.57 1.29 10.82
C PRO A 161 -12.38 0.63 11.94
N THR A 162 -12.87 1.44 12.90
CA THR A 162 -13.76 1.06 14.01
C THR A 162 -15.10 0.47 13.56
N ARG A 163 -15.60 0.91 12.39
CA ARG A 163 -16.83 0.40 11.75
C ARG A 163 -16.54 -0.59 10.62
N LYS A 164 -15.27 -0.97 10.46
CA LYS A 164 -14.74 -1.97 9.52
C LYS A 164 -13.93 -3.02 10.27
N GLY A 165 -14.53 -3.53 11.34
CA GLY A 165 -14.08 -4.69 12.11
C GLY A 165 -13.04 -4.47 13.21
N PHE A 166 -12.29 -3.36 13.24
CA PHE A 166 -11.28 -3.15 14.29
C PHE A 166 -11.89 -2.67 15.61
N ASP A 167 -11.47 -3.26 16.73
CA ASP A 167 -11.90 -2.87 18.07
C ASP A 167 -11.19 -1.61 18.58
N THR A 168 -9.97 -1.35 18.10
CA THR A 168 -9.28 -0.05 18.30
C THR A 168 -8.51 0.40 17.07
N PHE A 169 -8.48 1.71 16.81
CA PHE A 169 -7.66 2.36 15.79
C PHE A 169 -6.74 3.43 16.39
N PHE A 170 -5.53 3.59 15.85
CA PHE A 170 -4.70 4.77 16.09
C PHE A 170 -3.86 5.11 14.87
N GLY A 171 -4.12 6.22 14.19
CA GLY A 171 -3.40 6.55 12.97
C GLY A 171 -4.09 7.56 12.07
N SER A 172 -3.79 7.49 10.78
CA SER A 172 -4.22 8.45 9.75
C SER A 172 -5.24 7.83 8.78
N LEU A 173 -6.26 8.60 8.43
CA LEU A 173 -7.35 8.19 7.54
C LEU A 173 -7.03 8.44 6.06
N THR A 174 -6.20 9.44 5.75
CA THR A 174 -5.85 9.83 4.37
C THR A 174 -4.68 9.02 3.78
N GLY A 175 -4.22 9.41 2.59
CA GLY A 175 -3.15 8.73 1.87
C GLY A 175 -1.72 9.04 2.33
N SER A 176 -1.48 10.16 3.01
CA SER A 176 -0.16 10.57 3.48
C SER A 176 -0.25 11.80 4.37
N VAL A 177 0.57 11.87 5.42
CA VAL A 177 0.65 13.01 6.34
C VAL A 177 2.11 13.49 6.47
N ASP A 178 2.41 14.64 7.06
CA ASP A 178 3.78 14.87 7.54
C ASP A 178 4.08 14.00 8.77
N TYR A 179 5.33 13.52 8.84
CA TYR A 179 5.78 12.59 9.89
C TYR A 179 5.83 13.18 11.30
N TYR A 180 5.71 14.50 11.46
CA TYR A 180 5.80 15.19 12.74
C TYR A 180 4.62 16.11 13.04
N SER A 181 3.99 16.74 12.04
CA SER A 181 2.79 17.57 12.24
C SER A 181 1.46 16.84 11.97
N TYR A 182 1.50 15.66 11.35
CA TYR A 182 0.33 14.90 10.88
C TYR A 182 -0.58 15.69 9.90
N GLU A 183 -0.05 16.75 9.30
CA GLU A 183 -0.78 17.53 8.30
C GLU A 183 -0.86 16.77 6.97
N SER A 184 -2.08 16.60 6.46
CA SER A 184 -2.39 16.02 5.15
C SER A 184 -2.95 17.11 4.22
N CYS A 185 -2.41 17.21 3.01
CA CYS A 185 -2.76 18.23 2.03
C CYS A 185 -3.30 17.62 0.73
N ASP A 186 -4.45 18.08 0.26
CA ASP A 186 -5.03 17.73 -1.05
C ASP A 186 -4.91 18.92 -2.01
N GLY A 187 -3.73 19.05 -2.62
CA GLY A 187 -3.35 20.19 -3.45
C GLY A 187 -2.36 21.12 -2.74
N LYS A 188 -2.50 22.43 -2.96
CA LYS A 188 -1.61 23.46 -2.38
C LYS A 188 -2.23 24.24 -1.22
N ASP A 189 -3.53 24.48 -1.31
CA ASP A 189 -4.23 25.50 -0.52
C ASP A 189 -5.26 24.88 0.44
N LEU A 190 -5.24 23.55 0.57
CA LEU A 190 -6.16 22.77 1.39
C LEU A 190 -5.40 21.68 2.13
N CYS A 191 -5.14 21.94 3.42
CA CYS A 191 -4.49 21.03 4.34
C CYS A 191 -5.33 20.89 5.62
N GLY A 192 -5.09 19.82 6.37
CA GLY A 192 -5.74 19.54 7.64
C GLY A 192 -5.02 18.45 8.41
N TYR A 193 -5.22 18.41 9.72
CA TYR A 193 -4.67 17.40 10.62
C TYR A 193 -5.31 16.03 10.40
N ASP A 194 -4.50 14.97 10.38
CA ASP A 194 -4.92 13.59 10.13
C ASP A 194 -4.17 12.62 11.06
N LEU A 195 -4.50 12.69 12.35
CA LEU A 195 -4.14 11.68 13.34
C LEU A 195 -5.32 11.47 14.30
N HIS A 196 -5.64 10.20 14.54
CA HIS A 196 -6.85 9.77 15.26
C HIS A 196 -6.53 8.74 16.34
N ASP A 197 -7.36 8.74 17.38
CA ASP A 197 -7.48 7.67 18.37
C ASP A 197 -8.95 7.25 18.34
N ASP A 198 -9.20 6.02 17.88
CA ASP A 198 -10.51 5.51 17.46
C ASP A 198 -11.24 6.47 16.50
N GLU A 199 -12.38 7.04 16.88
CA GLU A 199 -13.16 7.98 16.06
C GLU A 199 -12.85 9.46 16.38
N GLY A 200 -11.99 9.71 17.38
CA GLY A 200 -11.57 11.04 17.80
C GLY A 200 -10.32 11.54 17.06
N VAL A 201 -10.06 12.85 17.10
CA VAL A 201 -8.82 13.45 16.58
C VAL A 201 -7.79 13.53 17.71
N ALA A 202 -6.61 12.99 17.50
CA ALA A 202 -5.57 12.77 18.52
C ALA A 202 -4.55 13.91 18.61
N TRP A 203 -5.04 15.11 18.94
CA TRP A 203 -4.23 16.31 19.16
C TRP A 203 -3.14 16.13 20.23
N GLY A 204 -2.06 16.93 20.18
CA GLY A 204 -1.00 16.91 21.20
C GLY A 204 0.09 15.86 20.92
N HIS A 205 0.16 15.36 19.69
CA HIS A 205 1.15 14.39 19.23
C HIS A 205 2.27 15.00 18.38
N GLU A 206 2.22 16.30 18.15
CA GLU A 206 3.10 17.05 17.25
C GLU A 206 4.57 16.95 17.68
N GLY A 207 5.49 16.93 16.72
CA GLY A 207 6.93 16.80 16.95
C GLY A 207 7.38 15.37 17.33
N LYS A 208 6.47 14.43 17.57
CA LYS A 208 6.76 13.00 17.67
C LYS A 208 6.83 12.42 16.25
N TYR A 209 7.81 11.58 15.93
CA TYR A 209 7.93 10.95 14.60
C TYR A 209 6.91 9.81 14.48
N SER A 210 6.06 9.83 13.45
CA SER A 210 4.88 8.95 13.32
C SER A 210 5.21 7.45 13.44
N THR A 211 6.27 6.96 12.78
CA THR A 211 6.73 5.57 12.90
C THR A 211 7.07 5.17 14.34
N THR A 212 7.70 6.08 15.10
CA THR A 212 8.03 5.86 16.52
C THR A 212 6.77 5.86 17.38
N LEU A 213 5.83 6.77 17.12
CA LEU A 213 4.56 6.85 17.82
C LEU A 213 3.68 5.61 17.58
N PHE A 214 3.55 5.17 16.33
CA PHE A 214 2.85 3.93 15.98
C PHE A 214 3.50 2.70 16.64
N THR A 215 4.85 2.65 16.69
CA THR A 215 5.57 1.62 17.45
C THR A 215 5.25 1.64 18.94
N GLN A 216 5.10 2.83 19.54
CA GLN A 216 4.74 2.98 20.95
C GLN A 216 3.30 2.51 21.22
N ARG A 217 2.32 2.86 20.38
CA ARG A 217 0.93 2.38 20.51
C ARG A 217 0.83 0.86 20.31
N ALA A 218 1.50 0.31 19.30
CA ALA A 218 1.59 -1.14 19.10
C ALA A 218 2.19 -1.87 20.31
N ARG A 219 3.24 -1.31 20.92
CA ARG A 219 3.81 -1.84 22.16
C ARG A 219 2.88 -1.74 23.36
N LYS A 220 2.14 -0.63 23.51
CA LYS A 220 1.14 -0.45 24.58
C LYS A 220 0.04 -1.50 24.49
N ILE A 221 -0.49 -1.76 23.28
CA ILE A 221 -1.50 -2.80 23.03
C ILE A 221 -0.99 -4.17 23.50
N LEU A 222 0.23 -4.56 23.12
CA LEU A 222 0.86 -5.82 23.55
C LEU A 222 1.22 -5.87 25.05
N GLU A 223 1.26 -4.74 25.74
CA GLU A 223 1.50 -4.66 27.19
C GLU A 223 0.19 -4.67 28.01
N SER A 224 -0.91 -4.19 27.44
CA SER A 224 -2.24 -4.14 28.10
C SER A 224 -3.12 -5.36 27.81
N HIS A 225 -2.84 -6.12 26.76
CA HIS A 225 -3.61 -7.31 26.37
C HIS A 225 -3.00 -8.59 26.97
N ASP A 226 -3.84 -9.53 27.42
CA ASP A 226 -3.39 -10.84 27.91
C ASP A 226 -3.38 -11.88 26.76
N PRO A 227 -2.21 -12.42 26.36
CA PRO A 227 -2.13 -13.45 25.33
C PRO A 227 -2.77 -14.79 25.73
N ALA A 228 -3.04 -15.05 27.02
CA ALA A 228 -3.67 -16.28 27.50
C ALA A 228 -5.20 -16.22 27.48
N GLU A 229 -5.80 -15.02 27.56
CA GLU A 229 -7.24 -14.80 27.51
C GLU A 229 -7.80 -14.94 26.08
N ARG A 230 -7.15 -14.28 25.11
CA ARG A 230 -7.74 -13.96 23.81
C ARG A 230 -6.66 -13.85 22.72
N PRO A 231 -6.82 -14.47 21.54
CA PRO A 231 -5.93 -14.25 20.42
C PRO A 231 -6.03 -12.81 19.90
N LEU A 232 -4.99 -12.33 19.21
CA LEU A 232 -4.85 -10.92 18.86
C LEU A 232 -4.43 -10.74 17.40
N PHE A 233 -5.11 -9.85 16.69
CA PHE A 233 -4.76 -9.37 15.36
C PHE A 233 -4.31 -7.91 15.43
N LEU A 234 -3.07 -7.65 15.04
CA LEU A 234 -2.51 -6.31 14.93
C LEU A 234 -2.12 -6.02 13.48
N LEU A 235 -2.85 -5.10 12.83
CA LEU A 235 -2.45 -4.49 11.57
C LEU A 235 -1.62 -3.24 11.85
N LEU A 236 -0.30 -3.38 11.78
CA LEU A 236 0.65 -2.28 11.92
C LEU A 236 0.98 -1.72 10.54
N SER A 237 0.20 -0.74 10.12
CA SER A 237 0.20 -0.17 8.78
C SER A 237 1.00 1.13 8.73
N PHE A 238 2.32 1.02 8.61
CA PHE A 238 3.19 2.18 8.57
C PHE A 238 2.91 3.04 7.33
N GLN A 239 3.00 4.36 7.52
CA GLN A 239 3.23 5.32 6.44
C GLN A 239 4.68 5.25 5.94
N ALA A 240 5.62 4.81 6.78
CA ALA A 240 6.99 4.58 6.35
C ALA A 240 7.00 3.52 5.23
N VAL A 241 7.58 3.81 4.06
CA VAL A 241 8.57 4.85 3.72
C VAL A 241 8.09 5.84 2.64
N HIS A 242 6.78 6.09 2.58
CA HIS A 242 6.15 7.07 1.70
C HIS A 242 6.60 8.51 2.02
N THR A 243 6.52 9.41 1.04
CA THR A 243 6.80 10.85 1.25
C THR A 243 5.88 11.51 2.30
N PRO A 244 6.33 12.58 2.99
CA PRO A 244 7.59 13.33 2.78
C PRO A 244 8.84 12.63 3.35
N LEU A 245 10.02 12.93 2.80
CA LEU A 245 11.27 12.21 3.10
C LEU A 245 12.01 12.79 4.32
N ASN A 246 11.35 12.73 5.48
CA ASN A 246 11.74 13.44 6.71
C ASN A 246 12.14 12.48 7.86
N PRO A 247 13.16 11.62 7.74
CA PRO A 247 13.63 10.79 8.86
C PRO A 247 14.31 11.64 9.95
N PRO A 248 14.39 11.13 11.20
CA PRO A 248 15.24 11.73 12.24
C PRO A 248 16.72 11.68 11.84
N GLU A 249 17.48 12.74 12.13
CA GLU A 249 18.86 12.93 11.63
C GLU A 249 19.84 11.79 12.01
N SER A 250 19.66 11.17 13.18
CA SER A 250 20.45 10.02 13.62
C SER A 250 20.38 8.82 12.65
N TYR A 251 19.29 8.69 11.89
CA TYR A 251 19.10 7.65 10.87
C TYR A 251 19.69 8.02 9.50
N ILE A 252 20.06 9.28 9.27
CA ILE A 252 20.75 9.72 8.04
C ILE A 252 22.25 9.42 8.13
N TYR A 253 22.86 9.54 9.31
CA TYR A 253 24.30 9.39 9.52
C TYR A 253 24.92 8.07 9.01
N PRO A 254 24.28 6.87 9.20
CA PRO A 254 24.79 5.61 8.65
C PRO A 254 24.84 5.56 7.11
N PHE A 255 24.13 6.47 6.44
CA PHE A 255 24.06 6.57 4.98
C PHE A 255 24.71 7.87 4.45
N ARG A 256 25.49 8.61 5.26
CA ARG A 256 26.08 9.90 4.88
C ARG A 256 26.78 9.90 3.51
N ASP A 257 27.49 8.82 3.20
CA ASP A 257 28.28 8.61 1.97
C ASP A 257 27.41 8.36 0.72
N MET A 258 26.09 8.22 0.89
CA MET A 258 25.10 8.09 -0.16
C MET A 258 24.76 9.46 -0.76
N VAL A 259 25.35 9.76 -1.93
CA VAL A 259 25.30 11.09 -2.58
C VAL A 259 23.88 11.53 -2.97
N ASN A 260 23.01 10.60 -3.38
CA ASN A 260 21.62 10.90 -3.69
C ASN A 260 20.82 11.16 -2.38
N VAL A 261 20.47 12.43 -2.14
CA VAL A 261 19.82 12.88 -0.89
C VAL A 261 18.43 12.25 -0.67
N PRO A 262 17.48 12.23 -1.64
CA PRO A 262 16.24 11.46 -1.50
C PRO A 262 16.45 9.99 -1.14
N ARG A 263 17.40 9.30 -1.80
CA ARG A 263 17.73 7.89 -1.52
C ARG A 263 18.32 7.72 -0.12
N ARG A 264 19.14 8.67 0.33
CA ARG A 264 19.73 8.68 1.67
C ARG A 264 18.68 8.88 2.77
N ASN A 265 17.77 9.84 2.59
CA ASN A 265 16.68 10.06 3.54
C ASN A 265 15.74 8.83 3.56
N PHE A 266 15.35 8.32 2.39
CA PHE A 266 14.55 7.11 2.27
C PHE A 266 15.21 5.89 2.96
N ALA A 267 16.52 5.68 2.79
CA ALA A 267 17.27 4.64 3.48
C ALA A 267 17.23 4.81 5.02
N GLY A 268 17.35 6.04 5.52
CA GLY A 268 17.14 6.36 6.93
C GLY A 268 15.74 6.00 7.42
N MET A 269 14.70 6.32 6.65
CA MET A 269 13.31 5.95 6.96
C MET A 269 13.12 4.43 7.00
N VAL A 270 13.72 3.68 6.06
CA VAL A 270 13.71 2.20 6.08
C VAL A 270 14.35 1.66 7.37
N SER A 271 15.46 2.24 7.83
CA SER A 271 16.05 1.85 9.12
C SER A 271 15.19 2.23 10.34
N THR A 272 14.33 3.26 10.27
CA THR A 272 13.31 3.50 11.32
C THR A 272 12.26 2.39 11.38
N VAL A 273 11.92 1.77 10.24
CA VAL A 273 11.03 0.59 10.20
C VAL A 273 11.73 -0.65 10.77
N ASP A 274 13.01 -0.86 10.47
CA ASP A 274 13.77 -1.98 11.06
C ASP A 274 13.78 -1.90 12.60
N GLU A 275 14.04 -0.71 13.16
CA GLU A 275 13.95 -0.47 14.60
C GLU A 275 12.51 -0.65 15.14
N ALA A 276 11.49 -0.18 14.41
CA ALA A 276 10.10 -0.39 14.78
C ALA A 276 9.76 -1.88 14.91
N VAL A 277 10.13 -2.70 13.92
CA VAL A 277 9.91 -4.15 13.95
C VAL A 277 10.77 -4.82 15.04
N ARG A 278 11.99 -4.33 15.30
CA ARG A 278 12.84 -4.78 16.43
C ARG A 278 12.15 -4.56 17.78
N ASN A 279 11.55 -3.39 17.95
CA ASN A 279 10.88 -3.00 19.18
C ASN A 279 9.54 -3.74 19.39
N VAL A 280 8.79 -4.03 18.31
CA VAL A 280 7.58 -4.87 18.36
C VAL A 280 7.92 -6.34 18.62
N THR A 281 8.92 -6.90 17.94
CA THR A 281 9.34 -8.30 18.16
C THR A 281 9.99 -8.52 19.52
N TYR A 282 10.64 -7.50 20.09
CA TYR A 282 11.04 -7.50 21.49
C TYR A 282 9.83 -7.53 22.44
N ALA A 283 8.80 -6.71 22.20
CA ALA A 283 7.57 -6.71 23.00
C ALA A 283 6.85 -8.06 22.94
N LEU A 284 6.65 -8.64 21.74
CA LEU A 284 6.07 -9.98 21.58
C LEU A 284 6.82 -11.05 22.40
N ARG A 285 8.14 -10.91 22.59
CA ARG A 285 8.96 -11.81 23.43
C ARG A 285 8.83 -11.49 24.92
N LYS A 286 8.83 -10.21 25.31
CA LYS A 286 8.70 -9.76 26.72
C LYS A 286 7.36 -10.21 27.31
N TYR A 287 6.26 -10.06 26.57
CA TYR A 287 4.90 -10.37 27.03
C TYR A 287 4.39 -11.74 26.52
N GLY A 288 5.28 -12.69 26.19
CA GLY A 288 4.91 -14.10 25.92
C GLY A 288 4.42 -14.46 24.51
N TYR A 289 3.69 -13.58 23.82
CA TYR A 289 3.08 -13.79 22.48
C TYR A 289 3.94 -14.55 21.45
N TYR A 290 5.24 -14.27 21.40
CA TYR A 290 6.12 -14.61 20.27
C TYR A 290 6.16 -16.10 19.92
N ARG A 291 5.96 -17.00 20.89
CA ARG A 291 5.92 -18.46 20.63
C ARG A 291 4.71 -18.88 19.79
N ASN A 292 3.59 -18.18 19.92
CA ASN A 292 2.32 -18.44 19.23
C ASN A 292 1.94 -17.30 18.26
N SER A 293 2.94 -16.59 17.70
CA SER A 293 2.72 -15.47 16.78
C SER A 293 3.04 -15.84 15.33
N VAL A 294 2.16 -15.49 14.39
CA VAL A 294 2.47 -15.38 12.96
C VAL A 294 2.72 -13.92 12.61
N ILE A 295 3.97 -13.61 12.26
CA ILE A 295 4.39 -12.26 11.88
C ILE A 295 4.53 -12.21 10.36
N ILE A 296 3.72 -11.39 9.70
CA ILE A 296 3.78 -11.14 8.25
C ILE A 296 4.41 -9.76 8.04
N TYR A 297 5.31 -9.65 7.07
CA TYR A 297 5.84 -8.39 6.58
C TYR A 297 5.52 -8.25 5.08
N SER A 298 5.01 -7.09 4.67
CA SER A 298 4.67 -6.77 3.29
C SER A 298 4.88 -5.28 3.02
N THR A 299 5.23 -4.90 1.80
CA THR A 299 4.90 -3.55 1.29
C THR A 299 3.47 -3.52 0.73
N ASP A 300 2.87 -2.35 0.55
CA ASP A 300 1.61 -2.19 -0.17
C ASP A 300 1.80 -2.00 -1.69
N ASN A 301 2.89 -1.40 -2.16
CA ASN A 301 3.21 -1.30 -3.59
C ASN A 301 4.72 -1.16 -3.83
N GLY A 302 5.20 -1.48 -5.03
CA GLY A 302 6.59 -1.21 -5.43
C GLY A 302 6.95 0.28 -5.35
N ALA A 303 8.23 0.59 -5.18
CA ALA A 303 8.71 1.94 -4.87
C ALA A 303 8.44 2.98 -5.94
N GLN A 304 8.51 4.26 -5.53
CA GLN A 304 8.66 5.43 -6.39
C GLN A 304 10.13 5.92 -6.42
N PRO A 305 10.90 5.69 -7.51
CA PRO A 305 12.32 6.07 -7.56
C PRO A 305 12.59 7.58 -7.50
N PHE A 306 11.67 8.41 -7.98
CA PHE A 306 11.81 9.87 -7.87
C PHE A 306 11.69 10.40 -6.43
N THR A 307 11.26 9.55 -5.49
CA THR A 307 11.19 9.86 -4.05
C THR A 307 12.08 8.90 -3.25
N GLY A 308 13.19 8.45 -3.84
CA GLY A 308 14.26 7.74 -3.12
C GLY A 308 14.10 6.23 -3.00
N GLY A 309 12.95 5.63 -3.33
CA GLY A 309 12.81 4.16 -3.34
C GLY A 309 13.49 3.49 -4.55
N ASN A 310 13.57 2.16 -4.59
CA ASN A 310 14.18 1.45 -5.73
C ASN A 310 13.65 0.01 -5.93
N ASN A 311 13.42 -0.37 -7.19
CA ASN A 311 12.88 -1.68 -7.57
C ASN A 311 13.87 -2.55 -8.38
N TRP A 312 15.14 -2.14 -8.51
CA TRP A 312 16.11 -2.87 -9.33
C TRP A 312 16.26 -4.33 -8.87
N PRO A 313 16.34 -5.33 -9.77
CA PRO A 313 16.44 -5.24 -11.24
C PRO A 313 15.09 -5.24 -11.98
N LEU A 314 13.95 -5.16 -11.27
CA LEU A 314 12.60 -5.15 -11.82
C LEU A 314 12.34 -3.90 -12.68
N ARG A 315 11.32 -3.99 -13.54
CA ARG A 315 10.89 -2.93 -14.45
C ARG A 315 9.84 -2.03 -13.80
N GLY A 316 9.90 -0.72 -13.99
CA GLY A 316 8.86 0.20 -13.53
C GLY A 316 8.85 0.46 -12.02
N ARG A 317 7.69 0.91 -11.52
CA ARG A 317 7.53 1.62 -10.24
C ARG A 317 6.06 1.71 -9.79
N LYS A 318 5.83 2.30 -8.61
CA LYS A 318 4.51 2.75 -8.14
C LYS A 318 3.67 3.36 -9.26
N GLY A 319 2.42 2.91 -9.39
CA GLY A 319 1.47 3.35 -10.42
C GLY A 319 1.69 2.74 -11.80
N THR A 320 2.39 1.61 -11.91
CA THR A 320 2.63 0.91 -13.19
C THR A 320 2.44 -0.60 -13.03
N TYR A 321 2.04 -1.31 -14.09
CA TYR A 321 1.73 -2.76 -14.04
C TYR A 321 2.94 -3.68 -14.29
N TRP A 322 4.09 -3.09 -14.56
CA TRP A 322 5.40 -3.74 -14.61
C TRP A 322 5.77 -4.34 -13.24
N GLU A 323 6.67 -5.34 -13.20
CA GLU A 323 7.02 -6.10 -11.99
C GLU A 323 7.44 -5.19 -10.82
N GLY A 324 8.18 -4.11 -11.07
CA GLY A 324 8.60 -3.13 -10.06
C GLY A 324 7.49 -2.20 -9.55
N GLY A 325 6.26 -2.32 -10.05
CA GLY A 325 5.06 -1.76 -9.41
C GLY A 325 4.30 -2.78 -8.58
N VAL A 326 4.16 -4.02 -9.05
CA VAL A 326 3.24 -5.04 -8.50
C VAL A 326 3.89 -6.17 -7.71
N ARG A 327 5.20 -6.40 -7.81
CA ARG A 327 5.90 -7.48 -7.08
C ARG A 327 6.44 -6.94 -5.75
N GLY A 328 5.79 -7.31 -4.66
CA GLY A 328 6.07 -6.74 -3.34
C GLY A 328 7.26 -7.41 -2.65
N VAL A 329 7.96 -6.64 -1.80
CA VAL A 329 8.78 -7.23 -0.74
C VAL A 329 7.85 -7.90 0.27
N GLY A 330 8.12 -9.14 0.65
CA GLY A 330 7.36 -9.82 1.70
C GLY A 330 8.06 -11.04 2.31
N PHE A 331 7.78 -11.31 3.59
CA PHE A 331 8.21 -12.51 4.29
C PHE A 331 7.24 -12.89 5.41
N VAL A 332 7.27 -14.15 5.83
CA VAL A 332 6.55 -14.65 7.02
C VAL A 332 7.55 -15.20 8.02
N HIS A 333 7.42 -14.80 9.28
CA HIS A 333 8.21 -15.29 10.40
C HIS A 333 7.29 -15.81 11.51
N SER A 334 7.43 -17.08 11.86
CA SER A 334 6.69 -17.68 12.99
C SER A 334 7.40 -18.94 13.50
N PRO A 335 7.39 -19.22 14.81
CA PRO A 335 7.69 -20.54 15.35
C PRO A 335 6.72 -21.64 14.88
N LEU A 336 5.54 -21.28 14.36
CA LEU A 336 4.52 -22.22 13.87
C LEU A 336 4.76 -22.70 12.42
N LEU A 337 5.77 -22.15 11.73
CA LEU A 337 6.19 -22.60 10.41
C LEU A 337 6.82 -24.00 10.49
N ARG A 338 6.29 -24.97 9.74
CA ARG A 338 6.79 -26.35 9.67
C ARG A 338 8.14 -26.46 8.93
N ARG A 339 8.36 -25.64 7.89
CA ARG A 339 9.62 -25.53 7.14
C ARG A 339 10.08 -24.06 7.11
N ARG A 340 11.09 -23.76 7.92
CA ARG A 340 11.72 -22.43 8.10
C ARG A 340 13.02 -22.29 7.31
N ARG A 341 13.61 -21.09 7.32
CA ARG A 341 14.89 -20.73 6.69
C ARG A 341 14.93 -21.00 5.19
N ARG A 342 13.86 -20.62 4.47
CA ARG A 342 13.72 -20.92 3.04
C ARG A 342 13.22 -19.73 2.21
N VAL A 343 13.47 -19.82 0.91
CA VAL A 343 12.83 -18.98 -0.12
C VAL A 343 11.58 -19.69 -0.63
N SER A 344 10.50 -18.94 -0.89
CA SER A 344 9.30 -19.41 -1.54
C SER A 344 9.13 -18.75 -2.91
N LYS A 345 9.00 -19.58 -3.95
CA LYS A 345 8.60 -19.19 -5.31
C LYS A 345 7.15 -19.59 -5.63
N ALA A 346 6.41 -20.10 -4.66
CA ALA A 346 4.97 -20.34 -4.78
C ALA A 346 4.26 -19.02 -5.12
N LEU A 347 3.40 -19.01 -6.14
CA LEU A 347 2.69 -17.80 -6.59
C LEU A 347 1.70 -17.35 -5.50
N MET A 348 1.85 -16.12 -5.02
CA MET A 348 1.03 -15.55 -3.96
C MET A 348 0.63 -14.12 -4.30
N HIS A 349 -0.50 -13.66 -3.75
CA HIS A 349 -1.06 -12.34 -3.97
C HIS A 349 -1.67 -11.78 -2.68
N ILE A 350 -1.77 -10.46 -2.54
CA ILE A 350 -2.23 -9.80 -1.31
C ILE A 350 -3.66 -10.18 -0.89
N THR A 351 -4.53 -10.60 -1.84
CA THR A 351 -5.86 -11.14 -1.51
C THR A 351 -5.82 -12.49 -0.78
N ASP A 352 -4.75 -13.28 -0.94
CA ASP A 352 -4.61 -14.59 -0.29
C ASP A 352 -4.55 -14.49 1.23
N TRP A 353 -4.14 -13.33 1.77
CA TRP A 353 -4.07 -13.12 3.22
C TRP A 353 -5.44 -13.20 3.90
N PHE A 354 -6.54 -12.80 3.25
CA PHE A 354 -7.87 -12.88 3.88
C PHE A 354 -8.24 -14.33 4.25
N PRO A 355 -8.39 -15.28 3.30
CA PRO A 355 -8.72 -16.67 3.63
C PRO A 355 -7.60 -17.37 4.41
N THR A 356 -6.32 -17.06 4.16
CA THR A 356 -5.20 -17.63 4.91
C THR A 356 -5.27 -17.28 6.40
N LEU A 357 -5.59 -16.03 6.74
CA LEU A 357 -5.63 -15.56 8.12
C LEU A 357 -6.94 -15.95 8.83
N VAL A 358 -8.08 -15.93 8.13
CA VAL A 358 -9.35 -16.47 8.66
C VAL A 358 -9.24 -17.99 8.91
N GLY A 359 -8.60 -18.73 8.00
CA GLY A 359 -8.33 -20.16 8.18
C GLY A 359 -7.38 -20.46 9.34
N LEU A 360 -6.32 -19.68 9.51
CA LEU A 360 -5.43 -19.76 10.68
C LEU A 360 -6.14 -19.44 12.00
N ALA A 361 -7.09 -18.50 11.99
CA ALA A 361 -7.96 -18.20 13.11
C ALA A 361 -9.04 -19.29 13.36
N GLY A 362 -9.15 -20.30 12.51
CA GLY A 362 -10.19 -21.34 12.60
C GLY A 362 -11.59 -20.86 12.21
N GLY A 363 -11.72 -19.67 11.61
CA GLY A 363 -12.97 -19.12 11.11
C GLY A 363 -13.42 -19.77 9.79
N ASN A 364 -14.71 -19.67 9.47
CA ASN A 364 -15.29 -20.33 8.30
C ASN A 364 -15.25 -19.44 7.05
N ILE A 365 -14.24 -19.69 6.20
CA ILE A 365 -14.02 -18.96 4.94
C ILE A 365 -15.27 -18.99 4.03
N SER A 366 -16.09 -20.05 4.07
CA SER A 366 -17.30 -20.19 3.25
C SER A 366 -18.40 -19.16 3.58
N GLN A 367 -18.31 -18.47 4.72
CA GLN A 367 -19.19 -17.33 5.04
C GLN A 367 -18.85 -16.07 4.21
N SER A 368 -17.71 -16.02 3.52
CA SER A 368 -17.33 -14.92 2.62
C SER A 368 -17.39 -15.38 1.15
N GLN A 369 -18.53 -15.15 0.51
CA GLN A 369 -18.76 -15.57 -0.87
C GLN A 369 -18.03 -14.65 -1.86
N GLY A 370 -17.34 -15.23 -2.85
CA GLY A 370 -16.69 -14.50 -3.94
C GLY A 370 -15.36 -13.82 -3.56
N LEU A 371 -14.55 -14.45 -2.72
CA LEU A 371 -13.14 -14.07 -2.53
C LEU A 371 -12.32 -14.43 -3.79
N ASP A 372 -11.33 -13.60 -4.11
CA ASP A 372 -10.31 -13.90 -5.14
C ASP A 372 -9.01 -14.45 -4.53
N GLY A 373 -8.90 -14.44 -3.19
CA GLY A 373 -7.82 -15.06 -2.44
C GLY A 373 -7.98 -16.56 -2.24
N PHE A 374 -6.86 -17.26 -2.02
CA PHE A 374 -6.82 -18.67 -1.61
C PHE A 374 -6.12 -18.80 -0.24
N ASP A 375 -6.44 -19.83 0.55
CA ASP A 375 -5.57 -20.21 1.66
C ASP A 375 -4.23 -20.72 1.10
N VAL A 376 -3.15 -20.00 1.42
CA VAL A 376 -1.78 -20.34 1.02
C VAL A 376 -0.91 -20.73 2.22
N TRP A 377 -1.46 -20.92 3.42
CA TRP A 377 -0.68 -21.37 4.58
C TRP A 377 0.08 -22.69 4.34
N PRO A 378 -0.47 -23.72 3.65
CA PRO A 378 0.31 -24.92 3.30
C PRO A 378 1.47 -24.63 2.34
N ALA A 379 1.31 -23.67 1.43
CA ALA A 379 2.37 -23.24 0.51
C ALA A 379 3.46 -22.42 1.24
N ILE A 380 3.10 -21.62 2.25
CA ILE A 380 4.04 -20.89 3.11
C ILE A 380 4.75 -21.85 4.08
N SER A 381 3.98 -22.50 4.97
CA SER A 381 4.48 -23.23 6.14
C SER A 381 5.15 -24.56 5.78
N GLU A 382 4.63 -25.29 4.78
CA GLU A 382 5.17 -26.60 4.39
C GLU A 382 5.95 -26.55 3.07
N GLY A 383 5.80 -25.49 2.28
CA GLY A 383 6.38 -25.44 0.93
C GLY A 383 5.68 -26.40 -0.04
N ARG A 384 4.37 -26.61 0.10
CA ARG A 384 3.54 -27.20 -0.95
C ARG A 384 3.45 -26.24 -2.15
N GLU A 385 2.91 -26.71 -3.27
CA GLU A 385 2.51 -25.81 -4.35
C GLU A 385 1.47 -24.78 -3.88
N SER A 386 1.42 -23.63 -4.55
CA SER A 386 0.30 -22.72 -4.39
C SER A 386 -0.95 -23.26 -5.10
N PRO A 387 -2.15 -23.16 -4.49
CA PRO A 387 -3.41 -23.32 -5.21
C PRO A 387 -3.60 -22.22 -6.27
N ARG A 388 -3.05 -21.01 -6.04
CA ARG A 388 -3.11 -19.90 -6.99
C ARG A 388 -2.28 -20.21 -8.24
N LYS A 389 -2.96 -20.28 -9.40
CA LYS A 389 -2.33 -20.42 -10.73
C LYS A 389 -2.41 -19.15 -11.60
N GLU A 390 -3.24 -18.17 -11.24
CA GLU A 390 -3.37 -16.88 -11.94
C GLU A 390 -3.52 -15.68 -10.98
N ILE A 391 -3.28 -14.48 -11.49
CA ILE A 391 -3.48 -13.18 -10.83
C ILE A 391 -4.02 -12.19 -11.85
N LEU A 392 -5.21 -11.64 -11.62
CA LEU A 392 -5.57 -10.36 -12.23
C LEU A 392 -4.85 -9.24 -11.46
N HIS A 393 -4.06 -8.41 -12.13
CA HIS A 393 -3.52 -7.21 -11.48
C HIS A 393 -4.63 -6.14 -11.47
N ASN A 394 -5.07 -5.66 -12.63
CA ASN A 394 -6.18 -4.72 -12.72
C ASN A 394 -6.83 -4.67 -14.11
N ILE A 395 -8.00 -4.03 -14.18
CA ILE A 395 -8.67 -3.53 -15.38
C ILE A 395 -9.15 -2.11 -15.06
N ASP A 396 -8.46 -1.07 -15.55
CA ASP A 396 -8.83 0.34 -15.38
C ASP A 396 -9.36 0.95 -16.69
N PRO A 397 -10.69 0.96 -16.92
CA PRO A 397 -11.30 1.57 -18.10
C PRO A 397 -11.41 3.11 -18.01
N LEU A 398 -11.00 3.72 -16.89
CA LEU A 398 -10.90 5.18 -16.75
C LEU A 398 -9.46 5.68 -16.96
N HIS A 399 -8.48 4.77 -17.12
CA HIS A 399 -7.14 5.18 -17.49
C HIS A 399 -7.12 5.83 -18.88
N LYS A 400 -6.30 6.85 -19.00
CA LYS A 400 -6.01 7.55 -20.26
C LYS A 400 -4.52 7.83 -20.30
N SER A 401 -3.90 7.66 -21.46
CA SER A 401 -2.48 7.97 -21.65
C SER A 401 -2.20 9.45 -21.33
N PRO A 402 -0.93 9.82 -21.01
CA PRO A 402 -0.53 11.22 -20.85
C PRO A 402 -0.86 12.09 -22.07
N ILE A 403 -0.89 11.50 -23.27
CA ILE A 403 -1.21 12.17 -24.54
C ILE A 403 -2.70 12.51 -24.60
N GLU A 404 -3.58 11.55 -24.32
CA GLU A 404 -5.03 11.77 -24.29
C GLU A 404 -5.44 12.73 -23.17
N LYS A 405 -4.81 12.63 -21.99
CA LYS A 405 -4.99 13.58 -20.89
C LYS A 405 -4.65 15.00 -21.33
N LYS A 406 -3.46 15.21 -21.93
CA LYS A 406 -3.07 16.53 -22.48
C LYS A 406 -4.05 17.03 -23.54
N ASN A 407 -4.41 16.20 -24.52
CA ASN A 407 -5.34 16.58 -25.58
C ASN A 407 -6.72 16.95 -25.02
N GLN A 408 -7.23 16.19 -24.05
CA GLN A 408 -8.50 16.47 -23.40
C GLN A 408 -8.44 17.69 -22.47
N ASP A 409 -7.32 17.95 -21.80
CA ASP A 409 -7.10 19.17 -21.01
C ASP A 409 -7.03 20.42 -21.90
N GLU A 410 -6.36 20.35 -23.05
CA GLU A 410 -6.36 21.42 -24.06
C GLU A 410 -7.77 21.63 -24.63
N GLU A 411 -8.51 20.56 -24.94
CA GLU A 411 -9.89 20.66 -25.43
C GLU A 411 -10.85 21.23 -24.35
N ASN A 412 -10.68 20.84 -23.08
CA ASN A 412 -11.42 21.35 -21.93
C ASN A 412 -11.07 22.82 -21.64
N TRP A 413 -9.81 23.21 -21.81
CA TRP A 413 -9.35 24.59 -21.71
C TRP A 413 -9.94 25.45 -22.84
N VAL A 414 -9.97 24.95 -24.08
CA VAL A 414 -10.64 25.58 -25.22
C VAL A 414 -12.16 25.69 -25.00
N LYS A 415 -12.83 24.65 -24.48
CA LYS A 415 -14.25 24.70 -24.07
C LYS A 415 -14.49 25.74 -22.97
N THR A 416 -13.59 25.83 -21.99
CA THR A 416 -13.63 26.81 -20.90
C THR A 416 -13.43 28.23 -21.41
N LEU A 417 -12.48 28.46 -22.31
CA LEU A 417 -12.25 29.75 -22.97
C LEU A 417 -13.45 30.16 -23.82
N LYS A 418 -13.96 29.28 -24.70
CA LYS A 418 -15.18 29.53 -25.49
C LYS A 418 -16.35 29.91 -24.58
N THR A 419 -16.52 29.23 -23.43
CA THR A 419 -17.56 29.54 -22.44
C THR A 419 -17.32 30.88 -21.73
N LYS A 420 -16.09 31.20 -21.33
CA LYS A 420 -15.72 32.50 -20.72
C LYS A 420 -15.93 33.66 -21.71
N VAL A 421 -15.52 33.49 -22.97
CA VAL A 421 -15.75 34.46 -24.06
C VAL A 421 -17.25 34.64 -24.30
N LEU A 422 -18.03 33.57 -24.42
CA LEU A 422 -19.48 33.67 -24.64
C LEU A 422 -20.20 34.36 -23.47
N LYS A 423 -19.78 34.10 -22.22
CA LYS A 423 -20.24 34.84 -21.02
C LYS A 423 -19.85 36.33 -21.10
N LYS A 424 -18.62 36.67 -21.54
CA LYS A 424 -18.14 38.06 -21.70
C LYS A 424 -18.88 38.82 -22.80
N VAL A 425 -19.19 38.16 -23.93
CA VAL A 425 -20.03 38.69 -25.03
C VAL A 425 -21.48 38.88 -24.58
N LYS A 426 -22.08 37.91 -23.88
CA LYS A 426 -23.42 38.07 -23.28
C LYS A 426 -23.46 39.21 -22.25
N LYS A 427 -22.39 39.41 -21.45
CA LYS A 427 -22.29 40.55 -20.52
C LYS A 427 -22.20 41.89 -21.28
N LYS A 428 -21.39 42.01 -22.34
CA LYS A 428 -21.40 43.20 -23.22
C LYS A 428 -22.78 43.46 -23.86
N LYS A 429 -23.45 42.44 -24.41
CA LYS A 429 -24.81 42.59 -24.99
C LYS A 429 -25.89 42.94 -23.96
N LYS A 430 -25.69 42.69 -22.66
CA LYS A 430 -26.56 43.21 -21.57
C LYS A 430 -26.27 44.66 -21.19
N VAL A 431 -25.09 45.21 -21.50
CA VAL A 431 -24.74 46.62 -21.22
C VAL A 431 -25.30 47.55 -22.30
N LEU A 432 -25.28 47.15 -23.59
CA LEU A 432 -25.86 47.92 -24.70
C LEU A 432 -27.42 47.84 -24.77
N LYS A 433 -28.12 47.53 -23.68
CA LYS A 433 -29.59 47.49 -23.60
C LYS A 433 -30.17 48.25 -22.40
N LYS A 434 -29.63 49.44 -22.12
CA LYS A 434 -30.27 50.45 -21.26
C LYS A 434 -30.41 51.77 -22.04
N PRO A 435 -31.62 52.35 -22.17
CA PRO A 435 -31.78 53.68 -22.74
C PRO A 435 -31.29 54.77 -21.77
N PRO A 436 -30.88 55.94 -22.28
CA PRO A 436 -30.50 57.07 -21.43
C PRO A 436 -31.74 57.65 -20.73
N LYS A 437 -31.60 58.02 -19.44
CA LYS A 437 -32.57 58.88 -18.75
C LYS A 437 -31.96 60.28 -18.61
N GLN A 438 -32.64 61.28 -19.16
CA GLN A 438 -32.37 62.69 -18.86
C GLN A 438 -32.82 63.04 -17.45
N LYS A 439 -32.12 63.97 -16.80
CA LYS A 439 -32.72 65.07 -16.02
C LYS A 439 -31.68 66.16 -15.75
N LEU A 440 -32.09 67.42 -15.84
CA LEU A 440 -31.32 68.60 -15.45
C LEU A 440 -31.42 68.81 -13.92
N ALA A 441 -30.37 69.37 -13.32
CA ALA A 441 -30.47 70.57 -12.47
C ALA A 441 -29.07 71.16 -12.18
N PHE A 442 -28.99 72.48 -12.01
CA PHE A 442 -27.77 73.24 -11.73
C PHE A 442 -27.42 73.27 -10.23
N LYS A 443 -26.11 73.38 -9.92
CA LYS A 443 -25.59 74.50 -9.11
C LYS A 443 -24.10 74.75 -9.41
N THR A 444 -23.66 75.99 -9.20
CA THR A 444 -22.41 76.56 -9.72
C THR A 444 -21.42 76.91 -8.61
N LYS A 445 -20.11 76.91 -8.92
CA LYS A 445 -19.24 78.11 -8.96
C LYS A 445 -17.74 77.77 -9.17
N THR A 446 -17.04 78.62 -9.96
CA THR A 446 -15.62 79.09 -9.84
C THR A 446 -14.46 78.06 -9.71
N THR A 447 -13.29 78.18 -10.36
CA THR A 447 -12.72 79.25 -11.22
C THR A 447 -11.49 78.79 -12.06
N LYS A 448 -11.22 79.53 -13.15
CA LYS A 448 -9.93 79.76 -13.87
C LYS A 448 -9.17 78.59 -14.57
N LYS A 449 -9.08 78.74 -15.91
CA LYS A 449 -8.08 78.21 -16.89
C LYS A 449 -6.73 78.98 -16.79
N PRO A 450 -5.73 78.81 -17.70
CA PRO A 450 -5.42 77.74 -18.69
C PRO A 450 -4.04 77.06 -18.39
N GLN A 451 -3.54 76.05 -19.10
CA GLN A 451 -2.83 76.03 -20.41
C GLN A 451 -2.28 74.58 -20.62
N THR A 452 -1.81 74.04 -21.76
CA THR A 452 -1.89 74.27 -23.24
C THR A 452 -1.49 72.93 -23.93
N PHE A 453 -1.44 72.85 -25.27
CA PHE A 453 -0.83 71.74 -26.03
C PHE A 453 0.55 72.12 -26.59
N SER A 454 1.47 71.15 -26.71
CA SER A 454 2.38 71.03 -27.87
C SER A 454 2.91 69.60 -28.03
N HIS A 455 3.19 69.20 -29.27
CA HIS A 455 3.95 68.00 -29.61
C HIS A 455 5.41 68.37 -29.88
N HIS A 456 6.37 67.48 -29.66
CA HIS A 456 7.18 66.90 -30.75
C HIS A 456 8.07 65.72 -30.30
N ALA A 457 8.64 65.01 -31.28
CA ALA A 457 9.26 63.70 -31.12
C ALA A 457 10.79 63.74 -30.88
N SER A 458 11.34 62.65 -30.35
CA SER A 458 12.72 62.22 -30.64
C SER A 458 12.88 60.69 -30.49
N LYS A 459 13.98 60.14 -31.03
CA LYS A 459 14.18 58.71 -31.34
C LYS A 459 14.84 57.91 -30.19
N PRO A 460 14.79 56.55 -30.20
CA PRO A 460 15.06 55.73 -29.01
C PRO A 460 16.55 55.58 -28.66
N LYS A 461 16.83 55.33 -27.38
CA LYS A 461 18.13 54.83 -26.90
C LYS A 461 17.97 53.66 -25.91
N SER A 462 18.96 52.79 -25.90
CA SER A 462 19.03 51.52 -25.17
C SER A 462 19.03 51.66 -23.64
N LYS A 463 18.39 50.73 -22.92
CA LYS A 463 18.57 50.55 -21.47
C LYS A 463 19.74 49.59 -21.19
N PRO A 464 20.78 49.99 -20.43
CA PRO A 464 21.88 49.11 -20.04
C PRO A 464 21.55 48.24 -18.82
N LEU A 465 22.40 47.23 -18.55
CA LEU A 465 22.27 46.31 -17.42
C LEU A 465 22.42 47.03 -16.06
N PHE A 466 21.52 46.72 -15.12
CA PHE A 466 21.69 47.09 -13.71
C PHE A 466 22.64 46.13 -12.98
N LYS A 467 23.94 46.47 -12.94
CA LYS A 467 24.89 45.87 -11.99
C LYS A 467 24.69 46.48 -10.60
N LYS A 468 24.24 45.72 -9.61
CA LYS A 468 24.34 46.12 -8.19
C LYS A 468 25.82 46.11 -7.76
N LYS A 469 26.39 47.28 -7.48
CA LYS A 469 27.70 47.43 -6.80
C LYS A 469 27.51 47.70 -5.30
N LEU A 470 28.45 47.22 -4.49
CA LEU A 470 28.47 47.41 -3.04
C LEU A 470 29.04 48.79 -2.64
N LYS A 471 28.56 49.32 -1.52
CA LYS A 471 29.26 50.19 -0.56
C LYS A 471 28.61 49.99 0.84
N PRO A 472 29.29 50.29 1.97
CA PRO A 472 30.64 49.82 2.32
C PRO A 472 30.67 49.18 3.74
N ARG A 473 31.83 48.68 4.18
CA ARG A 473 32.05 48.19 5.56
C ARG A 473 32.14 49.35 6.57
N LEU A 474 31.60 49.12 7.78
CA LEU A 474 32.06 49.72 9.03
C LEU A 474 32.47 48.59 10.00
N LYS A 475 33.42 48.86 10.91
CA LYS A 475 34.07 47.82 11.74
C LYS A 475 33.51 47.76 13.17
N SER A 476 33.25 46.53 13.63
CA SER A 476 33.41 46.00 15.01
C SER A 476 33.05 46.88 16.24
N LYS A 477 32.08 46.40 17.03
CA LYS A 477 32.10 46.51 18.51
C LYS A 477 31.78 45.13 19.14
N PRO A 478 32.19 44.86 20.41
CA PRO A 478 32.31 43.51 20.97
C PRO A 478 31.02 42.93 21.57
N PRO A 479 30.95 41.62 21.87
CA PRO A 479 29.78 40.98 22.47
C PRO A 479 29.54 41.35 23.95
N PRO A 480 28.29 41.34 24.43
CA PRO A 480 27.98 41.52 25.84
C PRO A 480 28.45 40.33 26.68
N LYS A 481 29.16 40.59 27.78
CA LYS A 481 29.57 39.57 28.76
C LYS A 481 28.44 39.23 29.73
N ALA A 482 28.45 37.99 30.24
CA ALA A 482 27.50 37.51 31.23
C ALA A 482 27.63 38.20 32.59
N LYS A 483 26.55 38.18 33.38
CA LYS A 483 26.60 38.35 34.85
C LYS A 483 26.14 37.05 35.54
N LYS A 484 27.02 36.51 36.40
CA LYS A 484 26.66 35.70 37.57
C LYS A 484 26.24 36.70 38.69
N THR A 485 25.79 36.35 39.90
CA THR A 485 25.83 35.14 40.75
C THR A 485 24.63 35.18 41.72
N LYS A 486 24.33 34.05 42.39
CA LYS A 486 24.07 34.07 43.84
C LYS A 486 24.71 32.85 44.51
N ALA A 487 25.78 33.10 45.28
CA ALA A 487 26.36 32.19 46.27
C ALA A 487 27.25 33.02 47.23
N HIS A 488 27.05 32.82 48.53
CA HIS A 488 27.77 33.32 49.72
C HIS A 488 27.42 32.29 50.83
N THR A 489 28.23 31.88 51.81
CA THR A 489 29.52 32.30 52.44
C THR A 489 30.39 31.03 52.74
N TRP A 490 31.65 31.05 53.20
CA TRP A 490 32.74 32.03 53.36
C TRP A 490 34.10 31.25 53.46
N ASP A 491 35.21 31.95 53.23
CA ASP A 491 36.55 31.78 53.85
C ASP A 491 37.37 30.46 53.80
N ARG A 492 38.55 30.55 54.43
CA ARG A 492 39.85 29.84 54.28
C ARG A 492 40.64 30.03 55.60
N PRO A 493 41.83 29.44 55.83
CA PRO A 493 42.40 28.16 55.34
C PRO A 493 43.21 27.36 56.42
N LEU A 494 43.36 26.03 56.23
CA LEU A 494 44.47 25.17 56.77
C LEU A 494 44.63 25.07 58.32
N PRO A 495 45.54 24.23 58.85
CA PRO A 495 45.70 22.78 58.62
C PRO A 495 45.72 21.96 59.95
N ASN A 496 45.57 20.62 59.89
CA ASN A 496 46.39 19.59 60.63
C ASN A 496 45.69 18.25 60.97
N HIS A 497 46.53 17.21 61.09
CA HIS A 497 46.50 16.02 61.98
C HIS A 497 45.33 14.98 62.03
N ARG A 498 45.77 13.70 62.01
CA ARG A 498 45.17 12.47 62.61
C ARG A 498 45.17 12.56 64.17
N PRO A 499 44.41 11.78 64.99
CA PRO A 499 44.18 10.31 64.82
C PRO A 499 42.85 9.69 65.35
N HIS A 500 42.81 8.34 65.41
CA HIS A 500 41.79 7.43 65.98
C HIS A 500 41.49 7.62 67.48
N PRO A 501 40.27 7.26 67.98
CA PRO A 501 39.97 5.90 68.55
C PRO A 501 38.48 5.44 68.31
N LYS A 502 37.89 4.29 68.73
CA LYS A 502 38.27 2.89 69.11
C LYS A 502 37.01 1.97 69.18
N ILE A 503 37.20 0.63 69.05
CA ILE A 503 36.47 -0.51 69.70
C ILE A 503 35.04 -0.96 69.26
N GLY A 504 34.83 -2.30 69.28
CA GLY A 504 33.55 -3.06 69.17
C GLY A 504 33.31 -3.71 67.80
N GLY A 505 33.07 -5.02 67.58
CA GLY A 505 32.82 -6.18 68.47
C GLY A 505 31.39 -6.76 68.24
N THR A 506 31.12 -8.05 67.97
CA THR A 506 31.95 -9.30 67.99
C THR A 506 31.46 -10.42 67.03
N SER A 507 32.42 -11.19 66.52
CA SER A 507 32.45 -12.64 66.15
C SER A 507 31.22 -13.48 65.76
N SER A 508 31.33 -14.19 64.62
CA SER A 508 31.39 -15.69 64.55
C SER A 508 31.97 -16.12 63.18
N GLY A 509 32.41 -17.38 62.97
CA GLY A 509 32.83 -17.83 61.63
C GLY A 509 33.60 -19.16 61.50
N SER A 510 33.77 -19.58 60.23
CA SER A 510 34.57 -20.70 59.69
C SER A 510 34.59 -20.57 58.14
N GLY A 511 35.52 -21.09 57.34
CA GLY A 511 36.78 -21.80 57.59
C GLY A 511 37.46 -22.22 56.27
N THR A 512 38.78 -22.49 56.32
CA THR A 512 39.61 -23.24 55.33
C THR A 512 39.73 -22.77 53.85
N SER A 513 40.86 -22.11 53.58
CA SER A 513 41.86 -22.38 52.50
C SER A 513 41.56 -22.26 50.99
N ARG A 514 42.56 -21.67 50.30
CA ARG A 514 42.78 -21.55 48.83
C ARG A 514 44.04 -22.38 48.46
N PRO A 515 44.32 -22.71 47.17
CA PRO A 515 45.39 -21.94 46.51
C PRO A 515 45.35 -21.83 44.96
N LYS A 516 45.80 -20.66 44.48
CA LYS A 516 46.60 -20.37 43.26
C LYS A 516 46.04 -20.67 41.85
N SER A 517 46.55 -19.86 40.89
CA SER A 517 46.17 -19.80 39.48
C SER A 517 47.36 -19.34 38.60
N PRO A 518 47.54 -19.85 37.37
CA PRO A 518 48.50 -19.29 36.38
C PRO A 518 47.87 -18.18 35.48
N PRO A 519 48.69 -17.38 34.75
CA PRO A 519 48.25 -16.19 34.01
C PRO A 519 48.09 -16.36 32.47
N PRO A 520 47.45 -15.40 31.77
CA PRO A 520 47.37 -15.38 30.31
C PRO A 520 48.63 -14.79 29.64
N ILE A 521 48.95 -15.24 28.43
CA ILE A 521 50.11 -14.80 27.63
C ILE A 521 49.75 -13.56 26.78
N GLN A 522 50.65 -12.57 26.77
CA GLN A 522 50.72 -11.54 25.71
C GLN A 522 52.00 -11.73 24.89
N THR A 523 51.91 -11.55 23.56
CA THR A 523 53.09 -11.31 22.71
C THR A 523 52.82 -10.14 21.77
N ARG A 524 53.79 -9.22 21.68
CA ARG A 524 53.69 -7.95 20.94
C ARG A 524 55.03 -7.68 20.26
N LEU A 525 55.11 -7.80 18.93
CA LEU A 525 56.30 -7.48 18.14
C LEU A 525 56.07 -6.33 17.17
N LYS A 526 57.17 -5.71 16.72
CA LYS A 526 57.20 -4.30 16.31
C LYS A 526 57.22 -4.10 14.79
N THR A 527 56.70 -2.95 14.40
CA THR A 527 56.73 -2.30 13.08
C THR A 527 58.11 -2.25 12.41
N LYS A 528 58.12 -2.27 11.06
CA LYS A 528 58.96 -1.36 10.26
C LYS A 528 58.30 -1.02 8.92
N PHE A 529 58.44 0.23 8.49
CA PHE A 529 57.96 0.77 7.21
C PHE A 529 59.09 0.74 6.18
N ARG A 530 58.77 0.59 4.88
CA ARG A 530 59.57 1.20 3.81
C ARG A 530 58.71 1.52 2.58
N ARG A 531 58.88 2.72 2.01
CA ARG A 531 58.40 3.10 0.67
C ARG A 531 59.52 2.85 -0.35
N THR A 532 59.13 2.54 -1.59
CA THR A 532 59.89 2.84 -2.80
C THR A 532 58.93 3.31 -3.89
N THR A 533 59.44 4.11 -4.84
CA THR A 533 58.66 4.73 -5.92
C THR A 533 59.49 4.79 -7.20
N SER A 534 58.98 4.23 -8.28
CA SER A 534 59.33 4.53 -9.69
C SER A 534 58.15 4.06 -10.54
N GLN A 535 57.44 4.88 -11.32
CA GLN A 535 57.77 5.66 -12.53
C GLN A 535 57.90 4.87 -13.86
N ASN A 536 56.89 5.12 -14.71
CA ASN A 536 56.99 5.48 -16.13
C ASN A 536 56.92 4.45 -17.29
N GLN A 537 56.22 4.94 -18.33
CA GLN A 537 56.31 4.69 -19.79
C GLN A 537 55.61 3.49 -20.47
N ASN A 538 54.40 3.79 -20.98
CA ASN A 538 54.06 3.93 -22.41
C ASN A 538 53.96 2.74 -23.41
N LEU A 539 52.94 2.87 -24.27
CA LEU A 539 52.78 2.30 -25.64
C LEU A 539 52.61 0.76 -25.73
N SER A 540 51.77 0.18 -26.59
CA SER A 540 51.21 0.66 -27.88
C SER A 540 49.82 0.04 -28.21
N GLN A 541 49.49 -0.21 -29.49
CA GLN A 541 48.15 -0.52 -30.01
C GLN A 541 48.05 -1.92 -30.64
N SER A 542 46.82 -2.34 -30.99
CA SER A 542 46.49 -3.45 -31.92
C SER A 542 46.79 -4.87 -31.41
N SER A 543 45.94 -5.89 -31.57
CA SER A 543 45.11 -6.22 -32.75
C SER A 543 43.99 -7.23 -32.42
N ARG A 544 43.10 -7.52 -33.39
CA ARG A 544 42.24 -8.72 -33.40
C ARG A 544 42.91 -9.82 -34.23
N PRO A 545 42.61 -11.10 -33.94
CA PRO A 545 42.15 -11.99 -35.01
C PRO A 545 40.80 -12.67 -34.69
N LYS A 546 40.21 -13.33 -35.70
CA LYS A 546 38.98 -14.13 -35.59
C LYS A 546 39.29 -15.63 -35.60
N SER A 547 38.45 -16.40 -34.90
CA SER A 547 37.99 -17.77 -35.21
C SER A 547 38.93 -18.79 -35.89
N LYS A 548 39.08 -19.96 -35.26
CA LYS A 548 38.98 -21.25 -35.94
C LYS A 548 38.27 -22.27 -35.05
N THR A 549 37.50 -23.15 -35.67
CA THR A 549 36.68 -24.19 -35.00
C THR A 549 37.19 -25.55 -35.43
N LEU A 550 37.33 -26.53 -34.52
CA LEU A 550 36.99 -27.96 -34.71
C LEU A 550 37.40 -28.87 -33.53
N LYS A 551 36.42 -29.65 -33.04
CA LYS A 551 36.44 -31.01 -32.42
C LYS A 551 37.72 -31.54 -31.72
N LEU A 552 37.52 -32.10 -30.51
CA LEU A 552 37.59 -33.58 -30.33
C LEU A 552 36.79 -34.12 -29.11
N HIS A 553 36.76 -35.45 -28.99
CA HIS A 553 35.78 -36.33 -28.33
C HIS A 553 35.69 -36.41 -26.79
N SER A 554 34.45 -36.50 -26.28
CA SER A 554 33.97 -37.49 -25.28
C SER A 554 34.50 -37.41 -23.82
N LYS A 555 33.91 -38.04 -22.78
CA LYS A 555 32.78 -39.01 -22.66
C LYS A 555 31.89 -38.63 -21.47
N SER A 556 30.60 -39.00 -21.51
CA SER A 556 29.84 -39.33 -20.29
C SER A 556 28.78 -40.38 -20.62
N LYS A 557 28.64 -41.41 -19.77
CA LYS A 557 27.63 -42.46 -19.89
C LYS A 557 26.64 -42.34 -18.72
N SER A 558 25.35 -42.25 -19.02
CA SER A 558 24.30 -42.52 -18.05
C SER A 558 23.33 -43.52 -18.66
N LYS A 559 23.22 -44.72 -18.07
CA LYS A 559 22.24 -45.73 -18.48
C LYS A 559 20.91 -45.44 -17.78
N ARG A 560 19.84 -45.26 -18.55
CA ARG A 560 18.46 -45.35 -18.06
C ARG A 560 17.95 -46.77 -18.32
N THR A 561 17.60 -47.50 -17.28
CA THR A 561 16.88 -48.78 -17.37
C THR A 561 15.37 -48.51 -17.31
N PHE A 562 14.62 -49.22 -18.16
CA PHE A 562 13.17 -49.32 -18.05
C PHE A 562 12.80 -50.57 -17.23
N PHE A 563 11.72 -50.51 -16.47
CA PHE A 563 10.98 -51.68 -15.99
C PHE A 563 9.47 -51.39 -16.10
N PRO A 564 8.66 -52.29 -16.68
CA PRO A 564 7.22 -52.17 -16.70
C PRO A 564 6.61 -52.66 -15.38
N TYR A 565 5.38 -52.22 -15.07
CA TYR A 565 4.60 -52.75 -13.94
C TYR A 565 3.32 -53.41 -14.47
N GLN A 566 3.01 -54.61 -13.98
CA GLN A 566 1.81 -55.36 -14.37
C GLN A 566 0.66 -55.14 -13.36
N ASN A 567 -0.58 -55.27 -13.83
CA ASN A 567 -1.80 -55.11 -13.05
C ASN A 567 -2.25 -56.40 -12.37
N ARG A 568 -2.81 -56.29 -11.16
CA ARG A 568 -3.78 -57.26 -10.61
C ARG A 568 -4.79 -56.57 -9.69
N SER A 569 -6.03 -57.06 -9.70
CA SER A 569 -7.23 -56.56 -9.00
C SER A 569 -7.29 -57.01 -7.52
N GLN A 570 -8.18 -56.57 -6.62
CA GLN A 570 -9.59 -56.09 -6.70
C GLN A 570 -9.87 -54.95 -5.65
N PRO A 571 -11.12 -54.70 -5.14
CA PRO A 571 -12.24 -54.02 -5.83
C PRO A 571 -12.86 -52.81 -5.08
N GLY A 572 -13.64 -51.99 -5.81
CA GLY A 572 -14.98 -51.56 -5.33
C GLY A 572 -15.16 -50.25 -4.54
N ILE A 573 -15.07 -49.08 -5.20
CA ILE A 573 -15.78 -47.84 -4.80
C ILE A 573 -16.40 -47.21 -6.07
N PRO A 574 -17.62 -46.62 -6.07
CA PRO A 574 -18.29 -46.16 -7.28
C PRO A 574 -17.62 -44.96 -7.99
N LEU A 575 -17.67 -44.95 -9.33
CA LEU A 575 -17.19 -43.83 -10.14
C LEU A 575 -18.07 -42.59 -9.99
N ILE A 576 -17.46 -41.47 -9.59
CA ILE A 576 -17.96 -40.14 -9.94
C ILE A 576 -17.64 -39.90 -11.42
N LYS A 577 -18.63 -39.48 -12.21
CA LYS A 577 -18.50 -39.30 -13.67
C LYS A 577 -17.45 -38.24 -14.00
N SER A 578 -16.55 -38.56 -14.93
CA SER A 578 -15.55 -37.64 -15.46
C SER A 578 -16.19 -36.44 -16.17
N HIS A 579 -15.63 -35.25 -15.97
CA HIS A 579 -15.97 -34.10 -16.80
C HIS A 579 -15.59 -34.37 -18.26
N PRO A 580 -16.44 -34.01 -19.25
CA PRO A 580 -16.16 -34.28 -20.65
C PRO A 580 -15.01 -33.42 -21.18
N THR A 581 -14.07 -34.04 -21.89
CA THR A 581 -13.03 -33.35 -22.65
C THR A 581 -13.69 -32.52 -23.75
N LEU A 582 -13.70 -31.19 -23.60
CA LEU A 582 -14.34 -30.29 -24.55
C LEU A 582 -13.52 -30.20 -25.84
N GLN A 583 -13.90 -31.01 -26.83
CA GLN A 583 -13.42 -30.91 -28.20
C GLN A 583 -13.93 -29.59 -28.78
N PHE A 584 -13.03 -28.63 -29.00
CA PHE A 584 -13.41 -27.29 -29.45
C PHE A 584 -13.89 -27.33 -30.91
N GLY A 585 -15.21 -27.34 -31.09
CA GLY A 585 -15.83 -26.93 -32.34
C GLY A 585 -15.47 -25.48 -32.67
N LEU A 586 -15.23 -25.22 -33.95
CA LEU A 586 -15.02 -23.87 -34.46
C LEU A 586 -16.34 -23.07 -34.34
N GLU A 587 -16.26 -21.74 -34.39
CA GLU A 587 -17.41 -20.82 -34.34
C GLU A 587 -18.15 -20.71 -32.98
N SER A 588 -17.42 -20.35 -31.94
CA SER A 588 -17.97 -19.44 -30.91
C SER A 588 -17.22 -18.12 -30.94
N LEU A 589 -17.95 -16.99 -30.95
CA LEU A 589 -17.37 -15.65 -30.95
C LEU A 589 -16.66 -15.38 -29.62
N GLN A 590 -15.35 -15.59 -29.60
CA GLN A 590 -14.46 -15.21 -28.49
C GLN A 590 -14.74 -13.74 -28.10
N PRO A 591 -15.03 -13.43 -26.82
CA PRO A 591 -15.38 -12.08 -26.41
C PRO A 591 -14.18 -11.15 -26.60
N VAL A 592 -14.28 -10.27 -27.61
CA VAL A 592 -13.18 -9.41 -28.06
C VAL A 592 -12.75 -8.45 -26.95
N TRP A 593 -11.48 -8.51 -26.57
CA TRP A 593 -10.88 -7.58 -25.62
C TRP A 593 -10.57 -6.23 -26.27
N ASP A 594 -10.91 -5.14 -25.60
CA ASP A 594 -10.45 -3.81 -25.98
C ASP A 594 -9.02 -3.59 -25.48
N THR A 595 -8.04 -3.77 -26.36
CA THR A 595 -6.61 -3.63 -26.04
C THR A 595 -6.17 -2.20 -25.77
N SER A 596 -7.05 -1.19 -25.91
CA SER A 596 -6.78 0.17 -25.43
C SER A 596 -6.95 0.31 -23.91
N VAL A 597 -7.74 -0.56 -23.27
CA VAL A 597 -7.97 -0.53 -21.82
C VAL A 597 -6.68 -0.89 -21.08
N GLN A 598 -6.33 -0.07 -20.08
CA GLN A 598 -5.21 -0.35 -19.18
C GLN A 598 -5.53 -1.58 -18.32
N ALA A 599 -4.96 -2.73 -18.65
CA ALA A 599 -5.15 -3.97 -17.90
C ALA A 599 -3.88 -4.80 -17.82
N ALA A 600 -3.83 -5.69 -16.82
CA ALA A 600 -2.75 -6.64 -16.66
C ALA A 600 -3.21 -7.92 -15.96
N ILE A 601 -2.75 -9.06 -16.46
CA ILE A 601 -3.03 -10.39 -15.91
C ILE A 601 -1.78 -11.26 -15.99
N ARG A 602 -1.58 -12.13 -15.01
CA ARG A 602 -0.61 -13.23 -15.03
C ARG A 602 -1.34 -14.57 -14.94
N VAL A 603 -1.01 -15.50 -15.83
CA VAL A 603 -1.53 -16.88 -15.83
C VAL A 603 -0.33 -17.84 -15.93
N GLY A 604 -0.05 -18.55 -14.84
CA GLY A 604 1.14 -19.40 -14.71
C GLY A 604 2.45 -18.62 -14.90
N ASP A 605 3.20 -18.98 -15.92
CA ASP A 605 4.46 -18.32 -16.30
C ASP A 605 4.24 -17.01 -17.08
N TRP A 606 3.07 -16.82 -17.70
CA TRP A 606 2.83 -15.75 -18.68
C TRP A 606 2.16 -14.54 -18.05
N LYS A 607 2.60 -13.33 -18.43
CA LYS A 607 2.00 -12.06 -18.04
C LYS A 607 1.70 -11.22 -19.27
N LEU A 608 0.46 -10.77 -19.40
CA LEU A 608 -0.03 -9.91 -20.48
C LEU A 608 -0.32 -8.51 -19.91
N LEU A 609 0.06 -7.48 -20.67
CA LEU A 609 -0.27 -6.07 -20.41
C LEU A 609 -1.04 -5.52 -21.62
N THR A 610 -2.09 -4.72 -21.40
CA THR A 610 -2.79 -3.95 -22.44
C THR A 610 -2.93 -2.47 -22.08
N GLY A 611 -3.17 -1.61 -23.08
CA GLY A 611 -3.34 -0.17 -22.92
C GLY A 611 -2.03 0.57 -22.65
N ASP A 612 -2.02 1.52 -21.71
CA ASP A 612 -0.79 2.15 -21.19
C ASP A 612 -0.43 1.52 -19.83
N PRO A 613 0.49 0.54 -19.73
CA PRO A 613 0.87 -0.09 -18.46
C PRO A 613 1.67 0.84 -17.51
N GLY A 614 1.88 2.10 -17.89
CA GLY A 614 2.71 3.06 -17.18
C GLY A 614 4.17 2.99 -17.59
N HIS A 615 5.02 3.80 -16.95
CA HIS A 615 6.42 3.99 -17.36
C HIS A 615 7.30 2.76 -17.02
N GLY A 616 7.59 1.94 -18.04
CA GLY A 616 8.34 0.68 -17.94
C GLY A 616 9.85 0.83 -17.93
N ASP A 617 10.36 1.66 -17.03
CA ASP A 617 11.79 1.98 -16.92
C ASP A 617 12.51 1.09 -15.90
N TRP A 618 13.71 0.61 -16.23
CA TRP A 618 14.62 0.04 -15.24
C TRP A 618 15.48 1.14 -14.63
N VAL A 619 15.40 1.33 -13.31
CA VAL A 619 16.13 2.38 -12.60
C VAL A 619 17.17 1.75 -11.67
N PRO A 620 18.46 1.72 -12.04
CA PRO A 620 19.50 1.19 -11.16
C PRO A 620 19.63 1.99 -9.86
N PRO A 621 20.25 1.42 -8.82
CA PRO A 621 20.59 2.15 -7.59
C PRO A 621 21.39 3.42 -7.91
N GLN A 622 21.16 4.50 -7.14
CA GLN A 622 21.91 5.77 -7.18
C GLN A 622 21.84 6.59 -8.49
N MET A 623 21.36 6.03 -9.61
CA MET A 623 21.36 6.65 -10.95
C MET A 623 20.52 7.93 -11.14
N LEU A 624 19.73 8.35 -10.15
CA LEU A 624 18.95 9.58 -10.20
C LEU A 624 19.70 10.70 -9.45
N PRO A 625 20.32 11.68 -10.13
CA PRO A 625 20.96 12.82 -9.46
C PRO A 625 19.93 13.80 -8.90
N THR A 626 20.29 14.48 -7.81
CA THR A 626 19.44 15.48 -7.11
C THR A 626 19.20 16.77 -7.91
N SER A 627 19.92 16.99 -9.00
CA SER A 627 19.99 18.26 -9.74
C SER A 627 19.06 18.36 -10.95
N LEU A 628 18.50 17.24 -11.44
CA LEU A 628 17.55 17.26 -12.55
C LEU A 628 16.12 17.44 -12.01
N PRO A 629 15.41 18.54 -12.32
CA PRO A 629 14.00 18.64 -12.01
C PRO A 629 13.27 17.48 -12.69
N GLY A 630 12.41 16.74 -11.98
CA GLY A 630 11.65 15.63 -12.57
C GLY A 630 10.87 16.02 -13.84
N ARG A 631 10.56 17.31 -13.99
CA ARG A 631 10.02 17.92 -15.20
C ARG A 631 10.87 17.72 -16.46
N TRP A 632 12.20 17.73 -16.37
CA TRP A 632 13.09 17.49 -17.52
C TRP A 632 13.12 16.00 -17.90
N TRP A 633 13.34 15.09 -16.95
CA TRP A 633 13.27 13.64 -17.21
C TRP A 633 11.91 13.20 -17.74
N ASN A 634 10.82 13.78 -17.23
CA ASN A 634 9.47 13.52 -17.74
C ASN A 634 9.22 14.18 -19.11
N LEU A 635 9.85 15.33 -19.42
CA LEU A 635 9.74 15.98 -20.73
C LEU A 635 10.49 15.20 -21.80
N GLU A 636 11.75 14.84 -21.53
CA GLU A 636 12.58 14.02 -22.43
C GLU A 636 11.95 12.64 -22.66
N ARG A 637 11.46 11.98 -21.59
CA ARG A 637 10.63 10.77 -21.76
C ARG A 637 9.33 11.03 -22.50
N SER A 638 8.63 12.15 -22.30
CA SER A 638 7.41 12.42 -23.09
C SER A 638 7.70 12.53 -24.59
N ILE A 639 8.85 13.11 -24.97
CA ILE A 639 9.30 13.24 -26.36
C ILE A 639 9.75 11.87 -26.92
N LEU A 640 10.49 11.07 -26.14
CA LEU A 640 10.91 9.73 -26.55
C LEU A 640 9.73 8.74 -26.62
N TYR A 641 8.79 8.82 -25.67
CA TYR A 641 7.55 8.05 -25.68
C TYR A 641 6.69 8.45 -26.88
N GLN A 642 6.51 9.75 -27.18
CA GLN A 642 5.85 10.20 -28.42
C GLN A 642 6.53 9.72 -29.71
N LYS A 643 7.87 9.54 -29.73
CA LYS A 643 8.59 8.97 -30.87
C LYS A 643 8.50 7.44 -30.95
N SER A 644 8.23 6.76 -29.84
CA SER A 644 8.11 5.29 -29.74
C SER A 644 6.66 4.80 -29.86
N SER A 645 5.67 5.64 -29.52
CA SER A 645 4.25 5.27 -29.39
C SER A 645 3.50 5.22 -30.73
N VAL A 646 4.09 4.61 -31.76
CA VAL A 646 3.34 4.18 -32.94
C VAL A 646 2.68 2.83 -32.61
N HIS A 647 1.45 2.92 -32.10
CA HIS A 647 0.46 1.84 -32.02
C HIS A 647 0.71 0.63 -31.09
N LYS A 648 1.86 0.46 -30.42
CA LYS A 648 2.03 -0.68 -29.48
C LYS A 648 1.26 -0.48 -28.17
N ASN A 649 0.25 -1.33 -27.95
CA ASN A 649 -0.64 -1.36 -26.78
C ASN A 649 -0.81 -2.77 -26.17
N ILE A 650 0.06 -3.72 -26.54
CA ILE A 650 0.10 -5.10 -26.02
C ILE A 650 1.56 -5.46 -25.72
N TRP A 651 1.81 -6.13 -24.59
CA TRP A 651 3.10 -6.76 -24.28
C TRP A 651 2.86 -8.11 -23.58
N LEU A 652 3.71 -9.10 -23.86
CA LEU A 652 3.64 -10.44 -23.25
C LEU A 652 5.03 -10.86 -22.75
N PHE A 653 5.11 -11.33 -21.51
CA PHE A 653 6.35 -11.80 -20.88
C PHE A 653 6.18 -13.20 -20.30
N ASN A 654 7.21 -14.03 -20.39
CA ASN A 654 7.36 -15.22 -19.57
C ASN A 654 8.10 -14.84 -18.28
N ILE A 655 7.37 -14.57 -17.20
CA ILE A 655 7.90 -14.09 -15.91
C ILE A 655 8.75 -15.14 -15.18
N THR A 656 8.62 -16.43 -15.53
CA THR A 656 9.44 -17.50 -14.95
C THR A 656 10.82 -17.58 -15.60
N GLY A 657 10.95 -17.32 -16.90
CA GLY A 657 12.23 -17.21 -17.61
C GLY A 657 12.83 -15.80 -17.62
N ASP A 658 11.98 -14.77 -17.63
CA ASP A 658 12.30 -13.34 -17.63
C ASP A 658 11.52 -12.61 -16.53
N PRO A 659 11.92 -12.77 -15.26
CA PRO A 659 11.27 -12.14 -14.11
C PRO A 659 11.42 -10.60 -14.08
N TYR A 660 12.04 -10.00 -15.10
CA TYR A 660 12.38 -8.58 -15.14
C TYR A 660 11.90 -7.88 -16.45
N GLU A 661 11.03 -8.55 -17.22
CA GLU A 661 10.28 -8.03 -18.38
C GLU A 661 11.17 -7.41 -19.48
N ARG A 662 12.35 -8.00 -19.73
CA ARG A 662 13.33 -7.57 -20.74
C ARG A 662 12.93 -7.92 -22.18
N HIS A 663 12.30 -9.07 -22.40
CA HIS A 663 11.99 -9.62 -23.72
C HIS A 663 10.48 -9.76 -23.89
N ASP A 664 9.91 -8.86 -24.69
CA ASP A 664 8.51 -8.93 -25.08
C ASP A 664 8.31 -9.97 -26.19
N LEU A 665 7.35 -10.85 -25.98
CA LEU A 665 7.05 -12.02 -26.80
C LEU A 665 5.67 -11.93 -27.47
N ALA A 666 4.95 -10.80 -27.36
CA ALA A 666 3.59 -10.65 -27.87
C ALA A 666 3.48 -10.98 -29.37
N ASP A 667 4.41 -10.45 -30.15
CA ASP A 667 4.49 -10.64 -31.61
C ASP A 667 4.96 -12.07 -32.00
N GLN A 668 5.54 -12.81 -31.06
CA GLN A 668 6.07 -14.17 -31.26
C GLN A 668 5.12 -15.26 -30.77
N ARG A 669 4.21 -14.94 -29.84
CA ARG A 669 3.25 -15.85 -29.20
C ARG A 669 1.82 -15.31 -29.22
N PRO A 670 1.24 -15.05 -30.41
CA PRO A 670 -0.14 -14.58 -30.52
C PRO A 670 -1.15 -15.59 -29.95
N ASP A 671 -0.81 -16.87 -29.93
CA ASP A 671 -1.58 -17.95 -29.29
C ASP A 671 -1.75 -17.72 -27.78
N VAL A 672 -0.68 -17.31 -27.09
CA VAL A 672 -0.70 -16.99 -25.65
C VAL A 672 -1.38 -15.64 -25.42
N VAL A 673 -1.12 -14.65 -26.29
CA VAL A 673 -1.82 -13.35 -26.24
C VAL A 673 -3.34 -13.55 -26.29
N GLN A 674 -3.85 -14.32 -27.25
CA GLN A 674 -5.29 -14.57 -27.40
C GLN A 674 -5.89 -15.26 -26.15
N GLN A 675 -5.19 -16.24 -25.56
CA GLN A 675 -5.64 -16.90 -24.33
C GLN A 675 -5.73 -15.95 -23.13
N LEU A 676 -4.72 -15.07 -22.93
CA LEU A 676 -4.73 -14.13 -21.82
C LEU A 676 -5.69 -12.95 -22.06
N LEU A 677 -5.93 -12.54 -23.31
CA LEU A 677 -7.00 -11.61 -23.68
C LEU A 677 -8.40 -12.20 -23.37
N ALA A 678 -8.62 -13.48 -23.64
CA ALA A 678 -9.87 -14.17 -23.28
C ALA A 678 -10.06 -14.26 -21.75
N ARG A 679 -8.99 -14.45 -20.97
CA ARG A 679 -9.05 -14.36 -19.49
C ARG A 679 -9.35 -12.93 -19.00
N LEU A 680 -8.79 -11.88 -19.60
CA LEU A 680 -9.17 -10.49 -19.29
C LEU A 680 -10.67 -10.25 -19.61
N ALA A 681 -11.14 -10.71 -20.76
CA ALA A 681 -12.54 -10.60 -21.16
C ALA A 681 -13.49 -11.37 -20.23
N TYR A 682 -13.07 -12.50 -19.66
CA TYR A 682 -13.79 -13.21 -18.60
C TYR A 682 -13.86 -12.38 -17.31
N TYR A 683 -12.72 -11.91 -16.79
CA TYR A 683 -12.71 -11.12 -15.55
C TYR A 683 -13.57 -9.85 -15.65
N ASN A 684 -13.57 -9.18 -16.81
CA ASN A 684 -14.38 -7.99 -17.06
C ASN A 684 -15.90 -8.25 -17.13
N GLN A 685 -16.34 -9.50 -17.31
CA GLN A 685 -17.77 -9.86 -17.17
C GLN A 685 -18.19 -9.88 -15.69
N THR A 686 -17.26 -10.13 -14.77
CA THR A 686 -17.50 -10.07 -13.31
C THR A 686 -17.32 -8.68 -12.72
N ALA A 687 -16.78 -7.72 -13.49
CA ALA A 687 -16.37 -6.42 -12.97
C ALA A 687 -17.55 -5.47 -12.70
N VAL A 688 -17.60 -4.87 -11.51
CA VAL A 688 -18.52 -3.78 -11.18
C VAL A 688 -18.04 -2.46 -11.80
N PRO A 689 -18.93 -1.48 -12.07
CA PRO A 689 -18.53 -0.17 -12.56
C PRO A 689 -17.55 0.54 -11.62
N VAL A 690 -16.59 1.28 -12.18
CA VAL A 690 -15.62 2.05 -11.40
C VAL A 690 -16.32 3.17 -10.63
N TYR A 691 -16.15 3.22 -9.31
CA TYR A 691 -16.71 4.24 -8.44
C TYR A 691 -15.66 5.29 -8.05
N PHE A 692 -15.51 6.28 -8.94
CA PHE A 692 -14.60 7.41 -8.75
C PHE A 692 -15.38 8.75 -8.76
N PRO A 693 -16.04 9.13 -7.64
CA PRO A 693 -16.85 10.35 -7.56
C PRO A 693 -15.97 11.62 -7.59
N PRO A 694 -16.54 12.78 -7.96
CA PRO A 694 -15.86 14.06 -7.80
C PRO A 694 -15.66 14.41 -6.31
N ASP A 695 -14.72 15.30 -6.04
CA ASP A 695 -14.46 15.81 -4.69
C ASP A 695 -15.67 16.57 -4.10
N ASP A 696 -16.04 16.32 -2.84
CA ASP A 696 -17.07 17.05 -2.10
C ASP A 696 -16.46 18.29 -1.38
N PRO A 697 -16.96 19.52 -1.61
CA PRO A 697 -16.52 20.70 -0.88
C PRO A 697 -16.76 20.67 0.63
N ARG A 698 -17.68 19.84 1.14
CA ARG A 698 -17.97 19.66 2.58
C ARG A 698 -16.82 18.97 3.34
N ALA A 699 -15.93 18.29 2.63
CA ALA A 699 -14.76 17.64 3.20
C ALA A 699 -13.64 18.62 3.64
N ASN A 700 -13.84 19.93 3.49
CA ASN A 700 -12.82 20.94 3.76
C ASN A 700 -12.48 21.01 5.27
N PRO A 701 -11.22 20.74 5.71
CA PRO A 701 -10.84 20.75 7.12
C PRO A 701 -11.14 22.07 7.86
N SER A 702 -11.22 23.22 7.16
CA SER A 702 -11.58 24.49 7.81
C SER A 702 -13.03 24.53 8.32
N GLN A 703 -13.90 23.65 7.83
CA GLN A 703 -15.25 23.43 8.36
C GLN A 703 -15.25 22.49 9.58
N HIS A 704 -14.15 21.75 9.79
CA HIS A 704 -14.02 20.65 10.76
C HIS A 704 -12.92 20.91 11.80
N ARG A 705 -12.79 22.16 12.26
CA ARG A 705 -11.78 22.60 13.26
C ARG A 705 -10.32 22.33 12.83
N GLY A 706 -10.06 22.25 11.52
CA GLY A 706 -8.73 22.02 10.96
C GLY A 706 -8.33 20.56 10.77
N ALA A 707 -9.23 19.59 11.02
CA ALA A 707 -8.94 18.15 10.88
C ALA A 707 -9.68 17.52 9.68
N TRP A 708 -9.15 16.39 9.18
CA TRP A 708 -9.86 15.50 8.28
C TRP A 708 -10.74 14.54 9.11
N VAL A 709 -12.05 14.56 8.89
CA VAL A 709 -13.05 13.77 9.63
C VAL A 709 -14.19 13.37 8.70
N PRO A 710 -15.06 12.40 9.07
CA PRO A 710 -16.32 12.18 8.37
C PRO A 710 -17.16 13.47 8.30
N TRP A 711 -17.72 13.75 7.12
CA TRP A 711 -18.49 14.99 6.84
C TRP A 711 -19.90 14.73 6.29
N VAL A 712 -20.29 13.46 6.17
CA VAL A 712 -21.63 13.02 5.78
C VAL A 712 -22.23 12.21 6.93
N GLU A 713 -23.43 12.59 7.34
CA GLU A 713 -24.19 11.93 8.40
C GLU A 713 -24.89 10.67 7.87
N GLU A 714 -25.26 9.76 8.77
CA GLU A 714 -25.79 8.44 8.37
C GLU A 714 -27.27 8.51 7.93
N GLU A 715 -27.94 9.64 8.16
CA GLU A 715 -29.33 9.90 7.77
C GLU A 715 -29.48 10.60 6.39
N GLU A 716 -28.38 11.07 5.76
CA GLU A 716 -28.44 11.63 4.39
C GLU A 716 -28.58 10.54 3.28
N ASP A 717 -28.69 9.27 3.69
CA ASP A 717 -28.41 8.07 2.90
C ASP A 717 -29.58 7.58 2.03
N GLU A 718 -29.93 8.40 1.03
CA GLU A 718 -30.57 7.89 -0.18
C GLU A 718 -29.51 7.12 -1.01
N GLU A 719 -29.36 5.81 -0.80
CA GLU A 719 -28.36 4.98 -1.52
C GLU A 719 -28.47 5.09 -3.05
N GLY A 720 -29.67 5.38 -3.58
CA GLY A 720 -29.91 5.61 -5.01
C GLY A 720 -29.28 6.90 -5.58
N LYS A 721 -28.91 7.88 -4.73
CA LYS A 721 -28.53 9.25 -5.13
C LYS A 721 -27.20 9.31 -5.89
N TYR A 722 -26.27 8.39 -5.62
CA TYR A 722 -24.96 8.32 -6.27
C TYR A 722 -24.80 7.16 -7.29
N GLN A 723 -25.72 6.18 -7.31
CA GLN A 723 -25.73 5.08 -8.30
C GLN A 723 -25.93 5.58 -9.76
N GLY A 724 -26.43 6.80 -9.96
CA GLY A 724 -26.80 7.33 -11.27
C GLY A 724 -25.67 7.67 -12.25
N VAL A 725 -24.39 7.65 -11.82
CA VAL A 725 -23.29 8.26 -12.60
C VAL A 725 -22.84 7.42 -13.81
N TYR A 726 -22.92 6.08 -13.75
CA TYR A 726 -22.37 5.20 -14.80
C TYR A 726 -23.37 4.17 -15.35
N LYS A 727 -24.46 4.64 -15.99
CA LYS A 727 -25.22 3.78 -16.91
C LYS A 727 -24.39 3.51 -18.17
N LYS A 728 -23.91 2.26 -18.30
CA LYS A 728 -23.23 1.70 -19.49
C LYS A 728 -23.96 2.15 -20.76
N SER A 729 -23.28 2.88 -21.65
CA SER A 729 -23.93 3.61 -22.75
C SER A 729 -24.35 2.69 -23.90
N ASN A 730 -25.43 1.92 -23.69
CA ASN A 730 -26.09 1.17 -24.76
C ASN A 730 -26.52 2.15 -25.86
N ASN A 731 -25.92 2.00 -27.04
CA ASN A 731 -25.99 2.95 -28.14
C ASN A 731 -27.32 2.84 -28.93
N LYS A 732 -28.46 2.89 -28.22
CA LYS A 732 -29.79 3.00 -28.84
C LYS A 732 -29.98 4.42 -29.37
N MET A 733 -29.75 4.56 -30.68
CA MET A 733 -29.83 5.77 -31.48
C MET A 733 -31.20 6.48 -31.34
N LYS A 734 -31.33 7.36 -30.33
CA LYS A 734 -32.56 8.12 -30.10
C LYS A 734 -32.83 9.08 -31.27
N LYS A 735 -33.77 8.70 -32.16
CA LYS A 735 -34.35 9.59 -33.20
C LYS A 735 -34.77 10.92 -32.55
N LYS A 736 -34.02 12.00 -32.81
CA LYS A 736 -34.38 13.34 -32.35
C LYS A 736 -35.70 13.75 -33.02
N LYS A 737 -36.78 13.88 -32.25
CA LYS A 737 -37.98 14.58 -32.72
C LYS A 737 -37.56 16.00 -33.13
N LYS A 738 -37.61 16.33 -34.43
CA LYS A 738 -37.36 17.67 -34.93
C LYS A 738 -38.37 18.63 -34.26
N LYS A 739 -37.91 19.61 -33.50
CA LYS A 739 -38.78 20.72 -33.08
C LYS A 739 -39.15 21.51 -34.35
N LYS A 740 -40.45 21.66 -34.63
CA LYS A 740 -40.92 22.50 -35.75
C LYS A 740 -40.38 23.92 -35.59
N CYS A 741 -39.83 24.48 -36.66
CA CYS A 741 -39.47 25.89 -36.70
C CYS A 741 -40.71 26.71 -37.09
N MET A 742 -41.20 27.58 -36.21
CA MET A 742 -42.38 28.43 -36.42
C MET A 742 -42.15 29.58 -37.44
N LEU A 743 -41.12 29.47 -38.29
CA LEU A 743 -40.75 30.45 -39.33
C LEU A 743 -40.50 29.81 -40.71
N CYS A 744 -40.78 28.51 -40.88
CA CYS A 744 -40.63 27.81 -42.17
C CYS A 744 -41.97 27.48 -42.85
N ASN A 745 -43.10 28.00 -42.33
CA ASN A 745 -44.46 27.65 -42.76
C ASN A 745 -45.05 28.61 -43.82
N LEU A 746 -44.25 29.53 -44.38
CA LEU A 746 -44.70 30.62 -45.27
C LEU A 746 -44.09 30.56 -46.69
N GLN A 747 -43.34 29.51 -47.03
CA GLN A 747 -42.77 29.31 -48.38
C GLN A 747 -43.25 28.02 -49.08
N SER A 748 -44.17 27.27 -48.48
CA SER A 748 -44.72 26.03 -49.06
C SER A 748 -46.18 26.16 -49.56
N PHE A 749 -46.70 27.39 -49.67
CA PHE A 749 -48.10 27.66 -50.08
C PHE A 749 -48.25 28.02 -51.57
N PHE A 750 -47.15 28.30 -52.27
CA PHE A 750 -47.14 28.81 -53.65
C PHE A 750 -46.60 27.83 -54.71
N LEU A 751 -46.44 26.55 -54.37
CA LEU A 751 -45.83 25.53 -55.25
C LEU A 751 -46.64 24.22 -55.34
N LYS A 752 -47.98 24.29 -55.19
CA LYS A 752 -48.86 23.15 -55.49
C LYS A 752 -50.31 23.48 -55.86
N MET A 753 -50.49 24.44 -56.77
CA MET A 753 -51.71 24.57 -57.59
C MET A 753 -51.32 24.70 -59.06
N SER A 754 -50.98 23.56 -59.66
CA SER A 754 -50.75 23.36 -61.09
C SER A 754 -51.08 21.90 -61.37
N GLU A 755 -51.93 21.64 -62.36
CA GLU A 755 -52.50 20.32 -62.71
C GLU A 755 -53.41 19.73 -61.60
N GLY A 756 -54.72 19.60 -61.78
CA GLY A 756 -55.62 19.98 -62.88
C GLY A 756 -57.08 19.67 -62.48
N THR A 757 -58.12 19.76 -63.33
CA THR A 757 -58.25 20.16 -64.75
C THR A 757 -59.75 20.49 -65.02
N VAL A 758 -60.17 20.53 -66.30
CA VAL A 758 -61.55 20.35 -66.84
C VAL A 758 -62.28 21.60 -67.37
N SER A 759 -62.16 21.77 -68.71
CA SER A 759 -63.25 22.00 -69.68
C SER A 759 -63.99 23.36 -69.82
N SER A 760 -63.53 24.11 -70.84
CA SER A 760 -64.29 24.45 -72.06
C SER A 760 -65.31 25.60 -72.15
N ARG A 761 -65.28 26.20 -73.35
CA ARG A 761 -66.29 26.97 -74.12
C ARG A 761 -66.23 28.51 -74.06
N ILE A 762 -66.15 29.06 -75.28
CA ILE A 762 -66.23 30.46 -75.72
C ILE A 762 -65.04 31.31 -75.25
#